data_AF-A0A1B9S833-F1
#
_entry.id   AF-A0A1B9S833-F1
#
_cell.length_a   1.000
_cell.length_b   1.000
_cell.length_c   1.000
_cell.angle_alpha   90.00
_cell.angle_beta   90.00
_cell.angle_gamma   90.00
#
_symmetry.space_group_name_H-M   'P 1'
#
loop_
_entity.id
_entity.type
_entity.pdbx_description
1 polymer ?
#
loop_
_entity_poly.entity_id
_entity_poly.type
_entity_poly.pdbx_seq_one_letter_code
_entity_poly.pdbx_strand_id
1 'polypeptide(L)'
;MGGGFAIYKDSEHTIIYEEYAGAGREISLSQSYTVPEPAGNYYNIYPWSGSSGATVTLTATCAAAPGPILSGITPATGNEAGGTSVTITGTHLSGATAVTFGGTAATSYTVDSATQITATTPAHAAGSVDIVVATPAGSGTLTSGFTYLGPPIASNVTATVPANAATPITLNLSGGTAISVAVASAASHGTATASGTTITYTPAPGYSGPDSFSYTATNEFGTSTAATVTITVIPATPTVSSISPASGTTAGNTSVTITGTSLSGATAVTFGGTAATSYTVNSPTLITATTPAHAAGAVDVAVTTPGGSAILSNGYTFSAPTVPGAPTIGTATAGDEQASVTFTAPATNGGSAITGYTVTSNPDGITGYGVASPITVAGLANGTSYSFTVTASNSTGMGAASAASNSVTPSNLAAPLAGNVNATVAANSTANPITLNLSGGAATSIAVASGPSHGTTSVSGTTIAYTPTTGYSGSDSFTYHATNATGTSAPATVTITVSAPAITLSPAGGALTEAMAGEDYSQPITTTGGVAPVIYSLASGALPDGLTLNISTGTLTGPLAAGSEGDYSFTIQARDNTGAIAVASYTLKVKPNEVTAPDKVVNVPAGSTPPDVYLNRGATGGPFVSANVNSVEPANAGTTAIVRGVVAQAGPVTPVGWYLQFTPNPAYSGQVRVRYTLTNASGASSSGFVTYNLSYDPAEVASQIDQLVHDFVRARQNMISSSIKVPGLLERRQMEQATDPVSARMMPSENGLTVGFSTSFAQLRATGGDPDAAEAPFNIWIDGAFLAHSGGEGSDSKWGSFALLNLGADYLLSEKALVGLSFHYDRTTDPTDEDAELTGNGWLAGPYASLELGKNVFWNASMLYGGSSNDIDTAFWDGTFDTQRWMIDTSLEGQWTLDEDTVLTPKLRAVYFSEKVDDYTVRNSGGDALTIDGFDEEQFRLSLGAEIARSFTLESGATLTPKLGLTGGFSGLDGSGAFGSATAGLTLQTMDMWMLEASLLFDIEGDGEKSAGGRVGASKRF
;
A
#
# COMPACT_ATOMS: atom_id res chain seq x y z
N MET A 1 59.50 101.20 -22.42
CA MET A 1 59.51 99.90 -21.71
C MET A 1 58.46 99.04 -22.41
N GLY A 2 58.84 97.88 -22.95
CA GLY A 2 57.93 97.00 -23.70
C GLY A 2 56.90 96.34 -22.79
N GLY A 3 55.69 96.10 -23.29
CA GLY A 3 54.62 95.41 -22.56
C GLY A 3 54.64 93.89 -22.80
N GLY A 4 54.04 93.14 -21.87
CA GLY A 4 53.91 91.69 -21.93
C GLY A 4 52.78 91.19 -21.02
N PHE A 5 52.56 89.87 -20.98
CA PHE A 5 51.63 89.23 -20.05
C PHE A 5 52.21 87.91 -19.54
N ALA A 6 51.76 87.50 -18.35
CA ALA A 6 52.04 86.19 -17.78
C ALA A 6 50.74 85.52 -17.34
N ILE A 7 50.66 84.20 -17.50
CA ILE A 7 49.56 83.37 -17.01
C ILE A 7 50.02 82.61 -15.77
N TYR A 8 49.25 82.72 -14.69
CA TYR A 8 49.54 82.08 -13.41
C TYR A 8 48.53 80.98 -13.10
N LYS A 9 49.01 79.88 -12.51
CA LYS A 9 48.15 78.91 -11.80
C LYS A 9 47.94 79.45 -10.38
N ASP A 10 46.70 79.68 -9.98
CA ASP A 10 46.37 80.05 -8.59
C ASP A 10 46.74 78.90 -7.63
N SER A 11 47.11 79.27 -6.39
CA SER A 11 47.66 78.57 -5.22
C SER A 11 49.19 78.39 -5.16
N GLU A 12 49.93 78.46 -6.27
CA GLU A 12 51.40 78.27 -6.25
C GLU A 12 52.23 79.39 -6.89
N HIS A 13 51.63 80.40 -7.53
CA HIS A 13 52.33 81.50 -8.22
C HIS A 13 53.37 81.05 -9.27
N THR A 14 53.24 79.84 -9.79
CA THR A 14 54.14 79.30 -10.82
C THR A 14 53.77 79.87 -12.20
N ILE A 15 54.75 80.47 -12.89
CA ILE A 15 54.57 81.00 -14.26
C ILE A 15 54.42 79.81 -15.21
N ILE A 16 53.27 79.70 -15.87
CA ILE A 16 53.01 78.64 -16.86
C ILE A 16 53.43 79.10 -18.27
N TYR A 17 53.34 80.41 -18.52
CA TYR A 17 53.74 81.04 -19.78
C TYR A 17 54.00 82.54 -19.58
N GLU A 18 55.02 83.07 -20.25
CA GLU A 18 55.37 84.50 -20.28
C GLU A 18 55.87 84.89 -21.68
N GLU A 19 55.41 86.03 -22.19
CA GLU A 19 55.83 86.56 -23.50
C GLU A 19 56.13 88.07 -23.42
N TYR A 20 57.28 88.47 -23.96
CA TYR A 20 57.75 89.85 -24.03
C TYR A 20 57.64 90.41 -25.44
N ALA A 21 56.94 91.54 -25.62
CA ALA A 21 57.01 92.30 -26.87
C ALA A 21 58.06 93.41 -26.80
N GLY A 22 59.00 93.38 -27.75
CA GLY A 22 59.90 94.51 -28.04
C GLY A 22 59.11 95.75 -28.48
N ALA A 23 59.64 96.93 -28.20
CA ALA A 23 58.95 98.21 -28.42
C ALA A 23 58.47 98.39 -29.88
N GLY A 24 57.16 98.62 -30.06
CA GLY A 24 56.57 99.03 -31.34
C GLY A 24 55.81 97.97 -32.13
N ARG A 25 55.41 96.83 -31.54
CA ARG A 25 54.52 95.85 -32.18
C ARG A 25 53.23 95.65 -31.37
N GLU A 26 52.07 95.72 -32.04
CA GLU A 26 50.81 95.19 -31.53
C GLU A 26 50.91 93.67 -31.43
N ILE A 27 50.59 93.13 -30.26
CA ILE A 27 50.47 91.69 -30.06
C ILE A 27 49.03 91.30 -30.41
N SER A 28 48.83 90.66 -31.57
CA SER A 28 47.60 89.92 -31.85
C SER A 28 47.84 88.45 -31.54
N LEU A 29 47.34 87.98 -30.39
CA LEU A 29 47.41 86.56 -30.01
C LEU A 29 46.04 85.91 -30.23
N SER A 30 45.97 85.07 -31.26
CA SER A 30 44.98 84.00 -31.37
C SER A 30 45.74 82.69 -31.27
N GLN A 31 46.02 82.25 -30.04
CA GLN A 31 46.57 80.91 -29.77
C GLN A 31 45.64 80.16 -28.82
N SER A 32 45.37 78.91 -29.18
CA SER A 32 44.61 77.98 -28.36
C SER A 32 45.58 77.11 -27.57
N TYR A 33 45.39 77.03 -26.25
CA TYR A 33 46.19 76.18 -25.36
C TYR A 33 45.30 75.08 -24.79
N THR A 34 45.75 73.83 -24.87
CA THR A 34 45.09 72.67 -24.27
C THR A 34 45.75 72.36 -22.93
N VAL A 35 44.98 72.37 -21.84
CA VAL A 35 45.47 72.03 -20.50
C VAL A 35 45.04 70.59 -20.15
N PRO A 36 45.88 69.74 -19.53
CA PRO A 36 45.57 68.32 -19.31
C PRO A 36 44.66 68.02 -18.10
N GLU A 37 44.07 69.01 -17.44
CA GLU A 37 43.42 68.82 -16.12
C GLU A 37 41.89 69.07 -16.15
N PRO A 38 41.12 68.40 -15.26
CA PRO A 38 39.67 68.45 -15.25
C PRO A 38 39.10 69.82 -14.84
N ALA A 39 37.86 70.10 -15.26
CA ALA A 39 37.19 71.39 -15.06
C ALA A 39 37.06 71.78 -13.57
N GLY A 40 37.53 72.97 -13.21
CA GLY A 40 37.36 73.54 -11.84
C GLY A 40 38.38 74.59 -11.40
N ASN A 41 39.51 74.79 -12.08
CA ASN A 41 40.53 75.76 -11.69
C ASN A 41 40.38 77.11 -12.42
N TYR A 42 40.46 78.22 -11.67
CA TYR A 42 40.49 79.59 -12.18
C TYR A 42 41.93 79.98 -12.55
N TYR A 43 42.14 80.57 -13.73
CA TYR A 43 43.43 81.12 -14.16
C TYR A 43 43.36 82.64 -14.17
N ASN A 44 44.32 83.30 -13.51
CA ASN A 44 44.42 84.76 -13.50
C ASN A 44 45.49 85.25 -14.48
N ILE A 45 45.15 86.28 -15.24
CA ILE A 45 46.03 86.90 -16.24
C ILE A 45 46.35 88.32 -15.77
N TYR A 46 47.63 88.64 -15.64
CA TYR A 46 48.08 89.97 -15.30
C TYR A 46 48.76 90.62 -16.52
N PRO A 47 48.09 91.57 -17.19
CA PRO A 47 48.75 92.39 -18.19
C PRO A 47 49.57 93.49 -17.50
N TRP A 48 50.81 93.71 -17.92
CA TRP A 48 51.50 94.97 -17.61
C TRP A 48 51.69 95.77 -18.90
N SER A 49 50.81 96.74 -19.12
CA SER A 49 50.86 97.61 -20.28
C SER A 49 51.49 98.96 -19.93
N GLY A 50 52.39 99.42 -20.80
CA GLY A 50 52.58 100.84 -21.05
C GLY A 50 51.75 101.33 -22.25
N SER A 51 50.49 100.91 -22.40
CA SER A 51 49.50 101.51 -23.33
C SER A 51 48.14 100.81 -23.23
N SER A 52 47.07 101.58 -22.99
CA SER A 52 45.70 101.09 -22.81
C SER A 52 45.07 100.55 -24.09
N GLY A 53 44.40 99.39 -24.03
CA GLY A 53 43.35 99.05 -25.02
C GLY A 53 43.28 97.61 -25.56
N ALA A 54 44.07 96.64 -25.11
CA ALA A 54 43.98 95.27 -25.63
C ALA A 54 42.98 94.40 -24.83
N THR A 55 41.94 93.89 -25.50
CA THR A 55 41.03 92.87 -24.95
C THR A 55 41.54 91.50 -25.40
N VAL A 56 41.93 90.62 -24.48
CA VAL A 56 42.38 89.25 -24.77
C VAL A 56 41.20 88.30 -24.56
N THR A 57 40.80 87.56 -25.59
CA THR A 57 39.78 86.50 -25.50
C THR A 57 40.49 85.15 -25.59
N LEU A 58 40.39 84.32 -24.54
CA LEU A 58 40.90 82.95 -24.50
C LEU A 58 39.73 81.99 -24.49
N THR A 59 39.74 81.01 -25.41
CA THR A 59 38.79 79.89 -25.41
C THR A 59 39.58 78.63 -25.06
N ALA A 60 39.27 78.02 -23.92
CA ALA A 60 39.83 76.73 -23.53
C ALA A 60 38.88 75.61 -23.97
N THR A 61 39.32 74.73 -24.86
CA THR A 61 38.61 73.51 -25.25
C THR A 61 39.32 72.32 -24.60
N CYS A 62 38.63 71.64 -23.68
CA CYS A 62 39.12 70.41 -23.06
C CYS A 62 38.84 69.24 -24.03
N ALA A 63 39.84 68.37 -24.25
CA ALA A 63 39.62 67.11 -24.96
C ALA A 63 38.76 66.20 -24.06
N ALA A 64 37.69 65.62 -24.61
CA ALA A 64 36.85 64.69 -23.88
C ALA A 64 37.71 63.52 -23.37
N ALA A 65 37.64 63.24 -22.07
CA ALA A 65 38.31 62.09 -21.49
C ALA A 65 37.86 60.80 -22.21
N PRO A 66 38.76 59.83 -22.45
CA PRO A 66 38.38 58.58 -23.08
C PRO A 66 37.41 57.79 -22.18
N GLY A 67 36.38 57.20 -22.79
CA GLY A 67 35.43 56.33 -22.08
C GLY A 67 36.09 55.07 -21.51
N PRO A 68 35.42 54.37 -20.58
CA PRO A 68 35.95 53.17 -19.95
C PRO A 68 36.03 52.01 -20.95
N ILE A 69 37.09 51.20 -20.86
CA ILE A 69 37.27 49.98 -21.65
C ILE A 69 37.38 48.80 -20.69
N LEU A 70 36.51 47.80 -20.84
CA LEU A 70 36.52 46.60 -20.02
C LEU A 70 37.36 45.51 -20.69
N SER A 71 38.22 44.86 -19.90
CA SER A 71 39.12 43.80 -20.37
C SER A 71 38.80 42.43 -19.80
N GLY A 72 38.05 42.35 -18.69
CA GLY A 72 37.69 41.07 -18.07
C GLY A 72 36.91 41.20 -16.76
N ILE A 73 36.47 40.06 -16.25
CA ILE A 73 35.77 39.93 -14.97
C ILE A 73 36.10 38.57 -14.34
N THR A 74 36.32 38.54 -13.02
CA THR A 74 36.63 37.32 -12.27
C THR A 74 35.94 37.31 -10.91
N PRO A 75 35.23 36.23 -10.52
CA PRO A 75 34.83 35.10 -11.37
C PRO A 75 33.88 35.55 -12.49
N ALA A 76 33.88 34.83 -13.62
CA ALA A 76 33.01 35.11 -14.77
C ALA A 76 31.63 34.42 -14.67
N THR A 77 31.36 33.73 -13.56
CA THR A 77 30.11 33.02 -13.28
C THR A 77 29.67 33.25 -11.83
N GLY A 78 28.37 33.13 -11.56
CA GLY A 78 27.83 33.18 -10.20
C GLY A 78 26.34 32.89 -10.11
N ASN A 79 25.80 32.95 -8.90
CA ASN A 79 24.43 32.52 -8.60
C ASN A 79 23.37 33.45 -9.21
N GLU A 80 22.32 32.90 -9.84
CA GLU A 80 21.15 33.62 -10.36
C GLU A 80 20.40 34.45 -9.30
N ALA A 81 20.48 34.08 -8.03
CA ALA A 81 19.97 34.89 -6.91
C ALA A 81 20.81 36.16 -6.63
N GLY A 82 21.96 36.33 -7.31
CA GLY A 82 22.89 37.45 -7.10
C GLY A 82 23.83 37.25 -5.92
N GLY A 83 24.54 38.31 -5.52
CA GLY A 83 25.44 38.32 -4.37
C GLY A 83 26.86 37.84 -4.65
N THR A 84 27.20 37.50 -5.90
CA THR A 84 28.55 37.07 -6.26
C THR A 84 29.47 38.29 -6.30
N SER A 85 30.51 38.29 -5.48
CA SER A 85 31.54 39.34 -5.52
C SER A 85 32.46 39.10 -6.71
N VAL A 86 32.54 40.07 -7.61
CA VAL A 86 33.29 40.00 -8.87
C VAL A 86 34.23 41.19 -9.02
N THR A 87 35.41 40.94 -9.56
CA THR A 87 36.41 41.95 -9.89
C THR A 87 36.39 42.20 -11.40
N ILE A 88 35.97 43.39 -11.81
CA ILE A 88 35.96 43.86 -13.20
C ILE A 88 37.28 44.59 -13.47
N THR A 89 37.98 44.21 -14.54
CA THR A 89 39.24 44.84 -14.96
C THR A 89 39.06 45.63 -16.24
N GLY A 90 39.82 46.71 -16.39
CA GLY A 90 39.73 47.59 -17.55
C GLY A 90 40.70 48.78 -17.52
N THR A 91 40.40 49.82 -18.28
CA THR A 91 41.07 51.13 -18.21
C THR A 91 40.04 52.26 -18.12
N HIS A 92 40.44 53.40 -17.55
CA HIS A 92 39.60 54.59 -17.33
C HIS A 92 38.37 54.36 -16.43
N LEU A 93 38.52 53.57 -15.36
CA LEU A 93 37.42 53.20 -14.45
C LEU A 93 37.23 54.13 -13.23
N SER A 94 38.16 55.07 -12.99
CA SER A 94 38.22 55.88 -11.76
C SER A 94 37.00 56.78 -11.50
N GLY A 95 36.15 57.02 -12.50
CA GLY A 95 34.93 57.83 -12.41
C GLY A 95 33.64 57.05 -12.63
N ALA A 96 33.60 55.75 -12.31
CA ALA A 96 32.41 54.93 -12.55
C ALA A 96 31.20 55.41 -11.71
N THR A 97 30.12 55.73 -12.41
CA THR A 97 28.83 56.21 -11.86
C THR A 97 27.75 55.14 -11.85
N ALA A 98 27.92 54.06 -12.63
CA ALA A 98 27.05 52.89 -12.60
C ALA A 98 27.80 51.65 -13.09
N VAL A 99 27.44 50.50 -12.53
CA VAL A 99 27.83 49.16 -13.00
C VAL A 99 26.55 48.35 -13.14
N THR A 100 26.33 47.72 -14.30
CA THR A 100 25.13 46.91 -14.56
C THR A 100 25.48 45.55 -15.15
N PHE A 101 24.66 44.54 -14.82
CA PHE A 101 24.70 43.17 -15.31
C PHE A 101 23.40 42.91 -16.09
N GLY A 102 23.47 42.72 -17.41
CA GLY A 102 22.28 42.52 -18.24
C GLY A 102 21.29 43.69 -18.21
N GLY A 103 21.77 44.90 -17.90
CA GLY A 103 20.95 46.09 -17.70
C GLY A 103 20.42 46.28 -16.26
N THR A 104 20.60 45.31 -15.37
CA THR A 104 20.25 45.42 -13.94
C THR A 104 21.42 46.00 -13.15
N ALA A 105 21.19 47.01 -12.32
CA ALA A 105 22.24 47.64 -11.52
C ALA A 105 22.88 46.67 -10.51
N ALA A 106 24.20 46.75 -10.36
CA ALA A 106 24.93 46.03 -9.32
C ALA A 106 24.37 46.39 -7.93
N THR A 107 24.24 45.40 -7.04
CA THR A 107 23.76 45.62 -5.65
C THR A 107 24.72 46.50 -4.86
N SER A 108 26.02 46.38 -5.12
CA SER A 108 27.04 47.34 -4.69
C SER A 108 28.24 47.31 -5.63
N TYR A 109 29.01 48.40 -5.68
CA TYR A 109 30.33 48.39 -6.29
C TYR A 109 31.28 49.39 -5.62
N THR A 110 32.56 49.09 -5.62
CA THR A 110 33.67 49.94 -5.19
C THR A 110 34.66 50.11 -6.34
N VAL A 111 35.04 51.35 -6.62
CA VAL A 111 36.09 51.64 -7.60
C VAL A 111 37.43 51.53 -6.88
N ASP A 112 38.14 50.43 -7.11
CA ASP A 112 39.38 50.13 -6.40
C ASP A 112 40.58 50.90 -7.01
N SER A 113 40.59 51.09 -8.33
CA SER A 113 41.60 51.88 -9.05
C SER A 113 41.11 52.32 -10.42
N ALA A 114 41.94 53.06 -11.17
CA ALA A 114 41.64 53.42 -12.57
C ALA A 114 41.52 52.21 -13.52
N THR A 115 41.87 51.00 -13.06
CA THR A 115 41.86 49.76 -13.85
C THR A 115 41.04 48.63 -13.23
N GLN A 116 40.39 48.85 -12.08
CA GLN A 116 39.69 47.79 -11.36
C GLN A 116 38.47 48.31 -10.59
N ILE A 117 37.38 47.54 -10.66
CA ILE A 117 36.15 47.74 -9.87
C ILE A 117 35.80 46.40 -9.23
N THR A 118 35.50 46.40 -7.93
CA THR A 118 34.85 45.27 -7.25
C THR A 118 33.35 45.54 -7.21
N ALA A 119 32.55 44.62 -7.73
CA ALA A 119 31.09 44.74 -7.77
C ALA A 119 30.43 43.49 -7.18
N THR A 120 29.21 43.64 -6.70
CA THR A 120 28.36 42.53 -6.26
C THR A 120 27.24 42.36 -7.26
N THR A 121 27.09 41.14 -7.79
CA THR A 121 26.08 40.87 -8.82
C THR A 121 24.66 41.01 -8.26
N PRO A 122 23.72 41.57 -9.03
CA PRO A 122 22.29 41.53 -8.69
C PRO A 122 21.69 40.15 -8.98
N ALA A 123 20.46 39.92 -8.51
CA ALA A 123 19.67 38.76 -8.94
C ALA A 123 19.29 38.92 -10.42
N HIS A 124 19.41 37.84 -11.19
CA HIS A 124 19.11 37.80 -12.62
C HIS A 124 18.86 36.35 -13.06
N ALA A 125 17.96 36.13 -14.01
CA ALA A 125 17.70 34.79 -14.56
C ALA A 125 19.00 34.15 -15.11
N ALA A 126 19.12 32.82 -14.99
CA ALA A 126 20.25 32.06 -15.52
C ALA A 126 20.51 32.36 -17.02
N GLY A 127 21.79 32.53 -17.37
CA GLY A 127 22.23 32.89 -18.72
C GLY A 127 23.38 33.89 -18.75
N SER A 128 23.98 34.06 -19.93
CA SER A 128 25.07 35.03 -20.14
C SER A 128 24.53 36.44 -20.32
N VAL A 129 25.16 37.40 -19.66
CA VAL A 129 24.78 38.81 -19.68
C VAL A 129 25.97 39.72 -20.00
N ASP A 130 25.65 40.87 -20.57
CA ASP A 130 26.63 41.94 -20.80
C ASP A 130 26.89 42.71 -19.51
N ILE A 131 28.14 43.11 -19.31
CA ILE A 131 28.55 44.00 -18.20
C ILE A 131 28.79 45.39 -18.75
N VAL A 132 28.14 46.40 -18.18
CA VAL A 132 28.33 47.79 -18.58
C VAL A 132 28.81 48.62 -17.40
N VAL A 133 29.87 49.39 -17.61
CA VAL A 133 30.36 50.40 -16.67
C VAL A 133 30.22 51.77 -17.31
N ALA A 134 29.49 52.68 -16.65
CA ALA A 134 29.27 54.05 -17.12
C ALA A 134 30.09 55.05 -16.30
N THR A 135 30.80 55.94 -16.97
CA THR A 135 31.50 57.09 -16.37
C THR A 135 31.00 58.39 -17.03
N PRO A 136 31.30 59.58 -16.48
CA PRO A 136 30.98 60.85 -17.15
C PRO A 136 31.59 61.03 -18.55
N ALA A 137 32.60 60.21 -18.90
CA ALA A 137 33.29 60.22 -20.19
C ALA A 137 32.66 59.26 -21.23
N GLY A 138 31.73 58.39 -20.83
CA GLY A 138 31.08 57.39 -21.70
C GLY A 138 30.86 56.04 -21.01
N SER A 139 30.43 55.03 -21.76
CA SER A 139 30.20 53.67 -21.25
C SER A 139 31.08 52.63 -21.94
N GLY A 140 31.50 51.62 -21.18
CA GLY A 140 32.27 50.48 -21.66
C GLY A 140 31.48 49.20 -21.41
N THR A 141 31.46 48.31 -22.41
CA THR A 141 30.69 47.06 -22.36
C THR A 141 31.59 45.85 -22.53
N LEU A 142 31.41 44.85 -21.68
CA LEU A 142 31.95 43.51 -21.82
C LEU A 142 30.80 42.58 -22.22
N THR A 143 30.69 42.30 -23.52
CA THR A 143 29.61 41.46 -24.07
C THR A 143 29.72 40.03 -23.59
N SER A 144 28.61 39.46 -23.10
CA SER A 144 28.55 38.14 -22.46
C SER A 144 29.62 37.94 -21.37
N GLY A 145 29.95 39.01 -20.65
CA GLY A 145 31.04 39.04 -19.69
C GLY A 145 30.80 38.18 -18.46
N PHE A 146 29.55 37.97 -18.05
CA PHE A 146 29.21 37.19 -16.86
C PHE A 146 28.07 36.21 -17.15
N THR A 147 28.10 35.02 -16.55
CA THR A 147 27.03 34.02 -16.70
C THR A 147 26.41 33.67 -15.35
N TYR A 148 25.11 33.90 -15.23
CA TYR A 148 24.33 33.43 -14.07
C TYR A 148 24.04 31.95 -14.21
N LEU A 149 24.36 31.19 -13.16
CA LEU A 149 24.10 29.75 -13.04
C LEU A 149 23.02 29.53 -11.97
N GLY A 150 22.06 28.66 -12.29
CA GLY A 150 21.02 28.21 -11.39
C GLY A 150 21.25 26.78 -10.88
N PRO A 151 20.34 26.24 -10.04
CA PRO A 151 20.32 24.83 -9.68
C PRO A 151 20.21 23.94 -10.91
N PRO A 152 20.52 22.64 -10.80
CA PRO A 152 20.25 21.68 -11.87
C PRO A 152 18.75 21.62 -12.15
N ILE A 153 18.39 21.20 -13.36
CA ILE A 153 17.01 20.92 -13.76
C ILE A 153 16.88 19.41 -13.89
N ALA A 154 16.10 18.80 -13.00
CA ALA A 154 15.71 17.40 -13.09
C ALA A 154 14.46 17.27 -13.99
N SER A 155 14.42 16.27 -14.85
CA SER A 155 13.30 16.00 -15.77
C SER A 155 12.78 14.59 -15.58
N ASN A 156 11.50 14.36 -15.91
CA ASN A 156 10.91 13.03 -15.79
C ASN A 156 11.65 12.01 -16.68
N VAL A 157 11.83 10.81 -16.17
CA VAL A 157 12.53 9.70 -16.85
C VAL A 157 11.67 8.46 -16.82
N THR A 158 11.67 7.70 -17.92
CA THR A 158 11.11 6.35 -17.95
C THR A 158 12.23 5.32 -18.04
N ALA A 159 12.18 4.28 -17.22
CA ALA A 159 13.15 3.18 -17.24
C ALA A 159 12.47 1.81 -17.25
N THR A 160 13.09 0.83 -17.89
CA THR A 160 12.69 -0.58 -17.81
C THR A 160 13.79 -1.35 -17.11
N VAL A 161 13.43 -2.09 -16.07
CA VAL A 161 14.40 -2.81 -15.24
C VAL A 161 13.98 -4.28 -15.09
N PRO A 162 14.92 -5.22 -15.09
CA PRO A 162 14.60 -6.61 -14.81
C PRO A 162 14.29 -6.82 -13.32
N ALA A 163 13.31 -7.66 -13.02
CA ALA A 163 13.00 -8.07 -11.66
C ALA A 163 14.24 -8.69 -10.97
N ASN A 164 14.39 -8.43 -9.66
CA ASN A 164 15.49 -8.93 -8.81
C ASN A 164 16.91 -8.47 -9.16
N ALA A 165 17.08 -7.39 -9.95
CA ALA A 165 18.40 -6.84 -10.25
C ALA A 165 18.48 -5.34 -9.94
N ALA A 166 19.58 -4.93 -9.31
CA ALA A 166 19.91 -3.53 -9.09
C ALA A 166 20.35 -2.90 -10.42
N THR A 167 19.60 -1.90 -10.90
CA THR A 167 19.82 -1.27 -12.21
C THR A 167 20.08 0.24 -12.04
N PRO A 168 21.21 0.77 -12.52
CA PRO A 168 21.44 2.21 -12.58
C PRO A 168 20.43 2.88 -13.51
N ILE A 169 19.81 3.95 -13.03
CA ILE A 169 18.87 4.75 -13.81
C ILE A 169 19.61 5.93 -14.43
N THR A 170 19.55 6.02 -15.77
CA THR A 170 20.08 7.19 -16.49
C THR A 170 19.17 8.38 -16.24
N LEU A 171 19.64 9.33 -15.45
CA LEU A 171 18.88 10.55 -15.12
C LEU A 171 18.96 11.55 -16.27
N ASN A 172 17.89 12.33 -16.45
CA ASN A 172 17.87 13.45 -17.38
C ASN A 172 18.07 14.75 -16.59
N LEU A 173 19.29 15.30 -16.67
CA LEU A 173 19.72 16.50 -15.96
C LEU A 173 20.19 17.55 -16.96
N SER A 174 19.70 18.78 -16.80
CA SER A 174 20.13 19.95 -17.58
C SER A 174 20.33 21.19 -16.69
N GLY A 175 20.66 22.35 -17.26
CA GLY A 175 20.95 23.55 -16.48
C GLY A 175 22.32 23.49 -15.79
N GLY A 176 22.37 23.82 -14.50
CA GLY A 176 23.60 23.73 -13.72
C GLY A 176 24.12 22.30 -13.56
N THR A 177 25.44 22.11 -13.58
CA THR A 177 26.06 20.78 -13.42
C THR A 177 25.78 20.21 -12.03
N ALA A 178 25.04 19.12 -11.94
CA ALA A 178 24.74 18.45 -10.68
C ALA A 178 26.00 17.81 -10.07
N ILE A 179 26.17 17.95 -8.76
CA ILE A 179 27.23 17.29 -7.98
C ILE A 179 26.70 16.13 -7.15
N SER A 180 25.39 16.12 -6.86
CA SER A 180 24.72 15.03 -6.17
C SER A 180 23.26 14.91 -6.59
N VAL A 181 22.66 13.75 -6.33
CA VAL A 181 21.21 13.49 -6.48
C VAL A 181 20.67 12.86 -5.20
N ALA A 182 19.38 13.03 -4.95
CA ALA A 182 18.68 12.45 -3.80
C ALA A 182 17.34 11.87 -4.23
N VAL A 183 16.87 10.85 -3.51
CA VAL A 183 15.52 10.31 -3.68
C VAL A 183 14.58 11.17 -2.84
N ALA A 184 13.58 11.78 -3.48
CA ALA A 184 12.65 12.71 -2.86
C ALA A 184 11.35 12.02 -2.38
N SER A 185 10.91 10.97 -3.07
CA SER A 185 9.85 10.06 -2.62
C SER A 185 10.26 8.62 -2.90
N ALA A 186 9.92 7.69 -2.00
CA ALA A 186 10.29 6.30 -2.13
C ALA A 186 9.42 5.57 -3.18
N ALA A 187 9.97 4.52 -3.78
CA ALA A 187 9.20 3.62 -4.63
C ALA A 187 8.34 2.67 -3.78
N SER A 188 7.19 2.24 -4.30
CA SER A 188 6.26 1.37 -3.55
C SER A 188 6.66 -0.11 -3.63
N HIS A 189 7.36 -0.52 -4.68
CA HIS A 189 7.67 -1.91 -4.99
C HIS A 189 9.16 -2.13 -5.30
N GLY A 190 10.02 -1.31 -4.73
CA GLY A 190 11.47 -1.41 -4.83
C GLY A 190 12.20 -0.36 -3.99
N THR A 191 13.53 -0.38 -4.04
CA THR A 191 14.39 0.57 -3.34
C THR A 191 15.22 1.36 -4.34
N ALA A 192 15.07 2.68 -4.33
CA ALA A 192 15.94 3.61 -5.04
C ALA A 192 17.04 4.13 -4.09
N THR A 193 18.30 4.01 -4.49
CA THR A 193 19.45 4.46 -3.69
C THR A 193 20.28 5.43 -4.50
N ALA A 194 20.44 6.65 -3.99
CA ALA A 194 21.27 7.68 -4.60
C ALA A 194 22.74 7.57 -4.14
N SER A 195 23.68 7.72 -5.07
CA SER A 195 25.11 7.77 -4.79
C SER A 195 25.81 8.67 -5.81
N GLY A 196 26.38 9.79 -5.35
CA GLY A 196 26.93 10.81 -6.24
C GLY A 196 25.83 11.37 -7.14
N THR A 197 26.00 11.28 -8.45
CA THR A 197 25.02 11.73 -9.47
C THR A 197 24.21 10.57 -10.08
N THR A 198 24.28 9.37 -9.51
CA THR A 198 23.59 8.16 -10.01
C THR A 198 22.54 7.68 -9.01
N ILE A 199 21.38 7.24 -9.50
CA ILE A 199 20.41 6.50 -8.70
C ILE A 199 20.38 5.05 -9.19
N THR A 200 20.49 4.11 -8.27
CA THR A 200 20.31 2.68 -8.54
C THR A 200 18.96 2.25 -8.01
N TYR A 201 18.14 1.63 -8.85
CA TYR A 201 16.85 1.07 -8.45
C TYR A 201 16.93 -0.45 -8.36
N THR A 202 16.42 -1.02 -7.27
CA THR A 202 16.33 -2.47 -7.06
C THR A 202 14.88 -2.86 -6.76
N PRO A 203 14.19 -3.62 -7.64
CA PRO A 203 12.83 -4.07 -7.39
C PRO A 203 12.72 -4.97 -6.16
N ALA A 204 11.57 -4.95 -5.48
CA ALA A 204 11.24 -5.88 -4.42
C ALA A 204 11.25 -7.34 -4.95
N PRO A 205 11.70 -8.32 -4.15
CA PRO A 205 11.76 -9.71 -4.58
C PRO A 205 10.42 -10.22 -5.12
N GLY A 206 10.43 -10.73 -6.36
CA GLY A 206 9.24 -11.29 -7.01
C GLY A 206 8.24 -10.28 -7.58
N TYR A 207 8.50 -8.97 -7.49
CA TYR A 207 7.65 -7.94 -8.09
C TYR A 207 7.90 -7.80 -9.60
N SER A 208 6.83 -7.65 -10.37
CA SER A 208 6.85 -7.22 -11.77
C SER A 208 5.61 -6.37 -12.04
N GLY A 209 5.77 -5.23 -12.70
CA GLY A 209 4.72 -4.23 -12.82
C GLY A 209 5.28 -2.80 -12.86
N PRO A 210 4.41 -1.79 -12.94
CA PRO A 210 4.80 -0.39 -12.88
C PRO A 210 5.26 -0.02 -11.47
N ASP A 211 6.27 0.83 -11.33
CA ASP A 211 6.64 1.48 -10.08
C ASP A 211 7.12 2.89 -10.37
N SER A 212 7.24 3.74 -9.35
CA SER A 212 7.75 5.10 -9.54
C SER A 212 8.35 5.66 -8.26
N PHE A 213 9.34 6.53 -8.42
CA PHE A 213 9.90 7.34 -7.34
C PHE A 213 10.25 8.72 -7.87
N SER A 214 10.33 9.73 -7.01
CA SER A 214 10.82 11.06 -7.41
C SER A 214 12.25 11.31 -6.94
N TYR A 215 12.96 12.17 -7.66
CA TYR A 215 14.35 12.53 -7.36
C TYR A 215 14.62 14.02 -7.56
N THR A 216 15.62 14.52 -6.84
CA THR A 216 16.17 15.87 -7.00
C THR A 216 17.66 15.82 -7.32
N ALA A 217 18.17 16.90 -7.90
CA ALA A 217 19.59 17.08 -8.19
C ALA A 217 20.10 18.38 -7.59
N THR A 218 21.28 18.35 -6.99
CA THR A 218 21.86 19.48 -6.25
C THR A 218 23.22 19.85 -6.82
N ASN A 219 23.51 21.15 -6.87
CA ASN A 219 24.83 21.74 -7.11
C ASN A 219 25.14 22.83 -6.06
N GLU A 220 26.23 23.57 -6.24
CA GLU A 220 26.63 24.67 -5.35
C GLU A 220 25.66 25.87 -5.36
N PHE A 221 24.74 25.93 -6.34
CA PHE A 221 23.78 27.02 -6.53
C PHE A 221 22.36 26.68 -6.08
N GLY A 222 22.07 25.41 -5.76
CA GLY A 222 20.80 24.98 -5.18
C GLY A 222 20.38 23.55 -5.56
N THR A 223 19.14 23.21 -5.21
CA THR A 223 18.52 21.91 -5.52
C THR A 223 17.37 22.11 -6.50
N SER A 224 17.26 21.20 -7.48
CA SER A 224 16.18 21.19 -8.47
C SER A 224 14.81 20.97 -7.83
N THR A 225 13.74 21.32 -8.54
CA THR A 225 12.42 20.73 -8.27
C THR A 225 12.47 19.21 -8.46
N ALA A 226 11.59 18.48 -7.78
CA ALA A 226 11.54 17.02 -7.89
C ALA A 226 11.00 16.59 -9.25
N ALA A 227 11.65 15.60 -9.87
CA ALA A 227 11.19 14.94 -11.09
C ALA A 227 10.86 13.47 -10.82
N THR A 228 9.98 12.89 -11.62
CA THR A 228 9.53 11.51 -11.44
C THR A 228 10.28 10.54 -12.36
N VAL A 229 10.77 9.44 -11.79
CA VAL A 229 11.19 8.25 -12.53
C VAL A 229 10.03 7.27 -12.57
N THR A 230 9.49 6.98 -13.76
CA THR A 230 8.54 5.90 -13.98
C THR A 230 9.28 4.64 -14.38
N ILE A 231 9.06 3.55 -13.66
CA ILE A 231 9.74 2.27 -13.87
C ILE A 231 8.73 1.22 -14.33
N THR A 232 9.12 0.45 -15.34
CA THR A 232 8.45 -0.81 -15.69
C THR A 232 9.37 -1.96 -15.28
N VAL A 233 8.98 -2.70 -14.25
CA VAL A 233 9.70 -3.91 -13.82
C VAL A 233 9.23 -5.08 -14.66
N ILE A 234 10.09 -5.56 -15.56
CA ILE A 234 9.80 -6.74 -16.38
C ILE A 234 10.09 -8.02 -15.60
N PRO A 235 9.26 -9.07 -15.72
CA PRO A 235 9.49 -10.33 -15.03
C PRO A 235 10.86 -10.91 -15.41
N ALA A 236 11.56 -11.49 -14.43
CA ALA A 236 12.87 -12.08 -14.68
C ALA A 236 12.74 -13.30 -15.59
N THR A 237 13.66 -13.44 -16.56
CA THR A 237 13.78 -14.64 -17.37
C THR A 237 14.08 -15.85 -16.48
N PRO A 238 13.35 -16.97 -16.65
CA PRO A 238 13.64 -18.17 -15.88
C PRO A 238 14.99 -18.77 -16.27
N THR A 239 15.57 -19.56 -15.36
CA THR A 239 16.67 -20.48 -15.68
C THR A 239 16.35 -21.87 -15.17
N VAL A 240 16.85 -22.90 -15.84
CA VAL A 240 16.80 -24.30 -15.38
C VAL A 240 18.24 -24.78 -15.24
N SER A 241 18.63 -25.15 -14.03
CA SER A 241 20.02 -25.53 -13.70
C SER A 241 20.21 -27.04 -13.64
N SER A 242 19.22 -27.79 -13.18
CA SER A 242 19.32 -29.25 -13.09
C SER A 242 17.95 -29.93 -13.04
N ILE A 243 17.96 -31.24 -13.27
CA ILE A 243 16.82 -32.13 -13.11
C ILE A 243 17.28 -33.43 -12.45
N SER A 244 16.50 -33.96 -11.51
CA SER A 244 16.81 -35.20 -10.79
C SER A 244 15.55 -36.05 -10.57
N PRO A 245 15.57 -37.35 -10.92
CA PRO A 245 16.61 -38.02 -11.72
C PRO A 245 16.71 -37.44 -13.14
N ALA A 246 17.90 -37.50 -13.76
CA ALA A 246 18.16 -36.96 -15.10
C ALA A 246 17.87 -37.95 -16.25
N SER A 247 17.31 -39.12 -15.93
CA SER A 247 16.93 -40.13 -16.93
C SER A 247 15.76 -40.99 -16.45
N GLY A 248 15.12 -41.65 -17.41
CA GLY A 248 14.05 -42.62 -17.15
C GLY A 248 13.58 -43.32 -18.41
N THR A 249 12.51 -44.10 -18.31
CA THR A 249 12.08 -44.99 -19.39
C THR A 249 11.33 -44.24 -20.50
N THR A 250 11.38 -44.74 -21.73
CA THR A 250 10.59 -44.21 -22.87
C THR A 250 9.07 -44.24 -22.66
N ALA A 251 8.56 -45.01 -21.68
CA ALA A 251 7.15 -45.03 -21.32
C ALA A 251 6.70 -43.81 -20.50
N GLY A 252 7.64 -42.98 -20.02
CA GLY A 252 7.36 -41.84 -19.16
C GLY A 252 7.00 -42.22 -17.72
N ASN A 253 6.20 -41.38 -17.06
CA ASN A 253 5.72 -41.51 -15.68
C ASN A 253 6.83 -41.49 -14.61
N THR A 254 8.03 -41.01 -14.95
CA THR A 254 9.07 -40.74 -13.95
C THR A 254 8.76 -39.41 -13.28
N SER A 255 8.67 -39.39 -11.94
CA SER A 255 8.63 -38.15 -11.17
C SER A 255 10.03 -37.55 -11.09
N VAL A 256 10.15 -36.27 -11.44
CA VAL A 256 11.42 -35.54 -11.51
C VAL A 256 11.31 -34.19 -10.81
N THR A 257 12.39 -33.78 -10.18
CA THR A 257 12.54 -32.45 -9.59
C THR A 257 13.42 -31.59 -10.49
N ILE A 258 12.88 -30.48 -10.96
CA ILE A 258 13.56 -29.47 -11.78
C ILE A 258 13.99 -28.34 -10.85
N THR A 259 15.27 -28.00 -10.87
CA THR A 259 15.86 -26.90 -10.10
C THR A 259 16.23 -25.76 -11.05
N GLY A 260 16.02 -24.52 -10.62
CA GLY A 260 16.25 -23.33 -11.44
C GLY A 260 16.11 -22.03 -10.67
N THR A 261 15.92 -20.92 -11.39
CA THR A 261 15.57 -19.61 -10.81
C THR A 261 14.39 -18.99 -11.56
N SER A 262 13.67 -18.10 -10.87
CA SER A 262 12.49 -17.40 -11.41
C SER A 262 11.43 -18.35 -11.97
N LEU A 263 11.20 -19.49 -11.29
CA LEU A 263 10.24 -20.51 -11.70
C LEU A 263 8.81 -20.25 -11.21
N SER A 264 8.61 -19.20 -10.40
CA SER A 264 7.28 -18.78 -9.93
C SER A 264 6.36 -18.47 -11.11
N GLY A 265 5.11 -18.92 -11.03
CA GLY A 265 4.12 -18.68 -12.10
C GLY A 265 4.40 -19.46 -13.39
N ALA A 266 5.15 -20.57 -13.34
CA ALA A 266 5.34 -21.44 -14.51
C ALA A 266 3.99 -21.86 -15.10
N THR A 267 3.84 -21.64 -16.41
CA THR A 267 2.63 -21.95 -17.18
C THR A 267 2.78 -23.22 -18.01
N ALA A 268 4.02 -23.65 -18.28
CA ALA A 268 4.29 -24.91 -18.97
C ALA A 268 5.63 -25.54 -18.53
N VAL A 269 5.66 -26.87 -18.53
CA VAL A 269 6.87 -27.70 -18.41
C VAL A 269 6.82 -28.72 -19.54
N THR A 270 7.89 -28.82 -20.32
CA THR A 270 7.96 -29.75 -21.48
C THR A 270 9.27 -30.55 -21.50
N PHE A 271 9.20 -31.73 -22.11
CA PHE A 271 10.31 -32.66 -22.36
C PHE A 271 10.35 -32.95 -23.86
N GLY A 272 11.39 -32.50 -24.55
CA GLY A 272 11.48 -32.62 -26.02
C GLY A 272 10.33 -31.92 -26.75
N GLY A 273 9.78 -30.86 -26.16
CA GLY A 273 8.58 -30.16 -26.66
C GLY A 273 7.24 -30.82 -26.32
N THR A 274 7.24 -32.02 -25.71
CA THR A 274 6.02 -32.68 -25.24
C THR A 274 5.69 -32.23 -23.82
N ALA A 275 4.45 -31.81 -23.56
CA ALA A 275 4.03 -31.35 -22.23
C ALA A 275 4.18 -32.45 -21.16
N ALA A 276 4.64 -32.06 -19.97
CA ALA A 276 4.63 -32.93 -18.80
C ALA A 276 3.19 -33.42 -18.50
N THR A 277 3.04 -34.66 -18.04
CA THR A 277 1.72 -35.21 -17.69
C THR A 277 1.12 -34.53 -16.47
N SER A 278 1.96 -34.02 -15.57
CA SER A 278 1.60 -33.12 -14.49
C SER A 278 2.84 -32.35 -14.02
N TYR A 279 2.64 -31.19 -13.40
CA TYR A 279 3.69 -30.50 -12.64
C TYR A 279 3.10 -29.68 -11.49
N THR A 280 3.94 -29.36 -10.51
CA THR A 280 3.62 -28.50 -9.37
C THR A 280 4.80 -27.58 -9.14
N VAL A 281 4.53 -26.27 -9.07
CA VAL A 281 5.55 -25.28 -8.70
C VAL A 281 5.67 -25.30 -7.17
N ASN A 282 6.80 -25.79 -6.67
CA ASN A 282 7.02 -25.93 -5.22
C ASN A 282 7.58 -24.64 -4.60
N SER A 283 8.42 -23.91 -5.33
CA SER A 283 9.03 -22.65 -4.92
C SER A 283 9.53 -21.86 -6.14
N PRO A 284 10.04 -20.62 -5.98
CA PRO A 284 10.69 -19.88 -7.07
C PRO A 284 11.90 -20.58 -7.72
N THR A 285 12.40 -21.67 -7.12
CA THR A 285 13.60 -22.39 -7.57
C THR A 285 13.37 -23.87 -7.83
N LEU A 286 12.16 -24.40 -7.59
CA LEU A 286 11.91 -25.85 -7.61
C LEU A 286 10.52 -26.19 -8.18
N ILE A 287 10.49 -27.10 -9.15
CA ILE A 287 9.28 -27.68 -9.73
C ILE A 287 9.35 -29.21 -9.63
N THR A 288 8.26 -29.84 -9.24
CA THR A 288 8.09 -31.30 -9.38
C THR A 288 7.24 -31.57 -10.62
N ALA A 289 7.72 -32.41 -11.53
CA ALA A 289 7.02 -32.76 -12.77
C ALA A 289 6.99 -34.27 -12.98
N THR A 290 6.05 -34.73 -13.80
CA THR A 290 5.96 -36.12 -14.25
C THR A 290 6.23 -36.19 -15.74
N THR A 291 7.20 -37.03 -16.15
CA THR A 291 7.63 -37.10 -17.55
C THR A 291 6.57 -37.74 -18.45
N PRO A 292 6.39 -37.23 -19.68
CA PRO A 292 5.53 -37.87 -20.68
C PRO A 292 6.21 -39.09 -21.30
N ALA A 293 5.45 -39.89 -22.04
CA ALA A 293 6.03 -40.90 -22.93
C ALA A 293 6.76 -40.22 -24.10
N HIS A 294 7.96 -40.71 -24.44
CA HIS A 294 8.81 -40.10 -25.48
C HIS A 294 9.74 -41.14 -26.12
N ALA A 295 10.18 -40.91 -27.35
CA ALA A 295 11.19 -41.73 -28.02
C ALA A 295 12.53 -41.69 -27.28
N ALA A 296 13.34 -42.75 -27.44
CA ALA A 296 14.64 -42.85 -26.79
C ALA A 296 15.62 -41.77 -27.30
N GLY A 297 16.39 -41.19 -26.38
CA GLY A 297 17.34 -40.11 -26.67
C GLY A 297 17.37 -39.05 -25.57
N ALA A 298 18.39 -38.20 -25.61
CA ALA A 298 18.44 -36.99 -24.81
C ALA A 298 17.46 -35.95 -25.39
N VAL A 299 16.74 -35.28 -24.50
CA VAL A 299 15.78 -34.24 -24.87
C VAL A 299 15.99 -32.99 -24.03
N ASP A 300 15.60 -31.87 -24.61
CA ASP A 300 15.57 -30.59 -23.93
C ASP A 300 14.43 -30.56 -22.89
N VAL A 301 14.70 -30.00 -21.72
CA VAL A 301 13.68 -29.72 -20.71
C VAL A 301 13.43 -28.22 -20.70
N ALA A 302 12.20 -27.81 -20.96
CA ALA A 302 11.85 -26.39 -20.98
C ALA A 302 10.81 -26.06 -19.92
N VAL A 303 11.01 -24.93 -19.24
CA VAL A 303 10.04 -24.32 -18.33
C VAL A 303 9.69 -22.94 -18.85
N THR A 304 8.39 -22.68 -19.02
CA THR A 304 7.87 -21.39 -19.49
C THR A 304 7.18 -20.66 -18.34
N THR A 305 7.50 -19.39 -18.19
CA THR A 305 6.92 -18.45 -17.21
C THR A 305 6.52 -17.16 -17.94
N PRO A 306 5.81 -16.22 -17.29
CA PRO A 306 5.57 -14.89 -17.87
C PRO A 306 6.85 -14.13 -18.25
N GLY A 307 8.00 -14.43 -17.64
CA GLY A 307 9.30 -13.83 -17.97
C GLY A 307 10.02 -14.45 -19.17
N GLY A 308 9.46 -15.49 -19.78
CA GLY A 308 10.05 -16.20 -20.92
C GLY A 308 10.21 -17.70 -20.68
N SER A 309 11.01 -18.35 -21.53
CA SER A 309 11.28 -19.80 -21.43
C SER A 309 12.74 -20.09 -21.14
N ALA A 310 12.98 -20.99 -20.21
CA ALA A 310 14.29 -21.55 -19.91
C ALA A 310 14.40 -22.94 -20.51
N ILE A 311 15.51 -23.25 -21.17
CA ILE A 311 15.75 -24.56 -21.76
C ILE A 311 17.03 -25.14 -21.14
N LEU A 312 16.91 -26.30 -20.51
CA LEU A 312 18.03 -27.15 -20.18
C LEU A 312 18.24 -28.14 -21.33
N SER A 313 19.18 -27.80 -22.23
CA SER A 313 19.45 -28.62 -23.41
C SER A 313 19.94 -30.01 -23.03
N ASN A 314 19.39 -31.05 -23.64
CA ASN A 314 19.66 -32.46 -23.30
C ASN A 314 19.50 -32.77 -21.80
N GLY A 315 18.66 -32.01 -21.09
CA GLY A 315 18.52 -32.09 -19.64
C GLY A 315 18.00 -33.42 -19.13
N TYR A 316 17.23 -34.15 -19.94
CA TYR A 316 16.66 -35.44 -19.56
C TYR A 316 16.87 -36.48 -20.65
N THR A 317 17.25 -37.71 -20.27
CA THR A 317 17.45 -38.81 -21.22
C THR A 317 16.36 -39.87 -21.07
N PHE A 318 15.62 -40.10 -22.16
CA PHE A 318 14.74 -41.25 -22.29
C PHE A 318 15.57 -42.46 -22.73
N SER A 319 15.71 -43.45 -21.87
CA SER A 319 16.43 -44.69 -22.17
C SER A 319 15.47 -45.74 -22.72
N ALA A 320 15.81 -46.27 -23.90
CA ALA A 320 15.16 -47.48 -24.40
C ALA A 320 15.43 -48.63 -23.42
N PRO A 321 14.49 -49.58 -23.28
CA PRO A 321 14.77 -50.79 -22.52
C PRO A 321 15.95 -51.55 -23.14
N THR A 322 16.76 -52.17 -22.31
CA THR A 322 17.89 -53.05 -22.67
C THR A 322 17.57 -54.49 -22.28
N VAL A 323 18.37 -55.44 -22.77
CA VAL A 323 18.24 -56.83 -22.33
C VAL A 323 18.52 -56.94 -20.81
N PRO A 324 17.93 -57.91 -20.10
CA PRO A 324 18.14 -58.03 -18.65
C PRO A 324 19.60 -58.30 -18.29
N GLY A 325 19.98 -58.01 -17.05
CA GLY A 325 21.27 -58.44 -16.50
C GLY A 325 21.40 -59.96 -16.42
N ALA A 326 22.56 -60.45 -15.99
CA ALA A 326 22.75 -61.88 -15.73
C ALA A 326 21.98 -62.32 -14.48
N PRO A 327 21.22 -63.43 -14.53
CA PRO A 327 20.68 -64.08 -13.34
C PRO A 327 21.79 -64.51 -12.39
N THR A 328 21.48 -64.61 -11.09
CA THR A 328 22.41 -65.19 -10.11
C THR A 328 22.13 -66.68 -10.00
N ILE A 329 23.11 -67.52 -10.37
CA ILE A 329 22.95 -68.98 -10.35
C ILE A 329 22.77 -69.50 -8.91
N GLY A 330 21.82 -70.41 -8.71
CA GLY A 330 21.67 -71.18 -7.49
C GLY A 330 22.34 -72.54 -7.61
N THR A 331 21.70 -73.57 -7.10
CA THR A 331 22.19 -74.95 -7.13
C THR A 331 21.53 -75.76 -8.26
N ALA A 332 22.33 -76.63 -8.87
CA ALA A 332 21.86 -77.70 -9.75
C ALA A 332 21.75 -79.02 -8.97
N THR A 333 20.70 -79.79 -9.21
CA THR A 333 20.45 -81.11 -8.61
C THR A 333 20.17 -82.14 -9.70
N ALA A 334 20.94 -83.23 -9.74
CA ALA A 334 20.77 -84.31 -10.74
C ALA A 334 19.51 -85.16 -10.47
N GLY A 335 18.87 -85.59 -11.56
CA GLY A 335 17.85 -86.62 -11.60
C GLY A 335 18.24 -87.71 -12.62
N ASP A 336 17.27 -88.52 -13.04
CA ASP A 336 17.45 -89.54 -14.08
C ASP A 336 17.33 -88.89 -15.46
N GLU A 337 18.42 -88.88 -16.21
CA GLU A 337 18.53 -88.20 -17.51
C GLU A 337 18.17 -86.70 -17.50
N GLN A 338 18.21 -86.05 -16.33
CA GLN A 338 17.82 -84.65 -16.16
C GLN A 338 18.53 -83.97 -14.99
N ALA A 339 18.43 -82.64 -14.90
CA ALA A 339 18.85 -81.88 -13.72
C ALA A 339 17.92 -80.67 -13.50
N SER A 340 17.62 -80.34 -12.24
CA SER A 340 16.87 -79.15 -11.86
C SER A 340 17.81 -78.04 -11.39
N VAL A 341 17.66 -76.83 -11.93
CA VAL A 341 18.55 -75.68 -11.70
C VAL A 341 17.78 -74.53 -11.06
N THR A 342 18.21 -74.12 -9.87
CA THR A 342 17.70 -72.93 -9.17
C THR A 342 18.53 -71.70 -9.49
N PHE A 343 17.94 -70.51 -9.40
CA PHE A 343 18.57 -69.21 -9.67
C PHE A 343 17.70 -68.07 -9.13
N THR A 344 18.29 -66.89 -8.94
CA THR A 344 17.59 -65.65 -8.62
C THR A 344 17.58 -64.73 -9.84
N ALA A 345 16.49 -63.99 -10.02
CA ALA A 345 16.35 -63.02 -11.11
C ALA A 345 17.50 -62.00 -11.13
N PRO A 346 17.85 -61.46 -12.31
CA PRO A 346 18.85 -60.39 -12.44
C PRO A 346 18.50 -59.17 -11.59
N ALA A 347 19.54 -58.47 -11.09
CA ALA A 347 19.37 -57.22 -10.35
C ALA A 347 18.73 -56.10 -11.20
N THR A 348 18.88 -56.14 -12.52
CA THR A 348 18.24 -55.22 -13.45
C THR A 348 17.48 -55.98 -14.54
N ASN A 349 16.23 -55.61 -14.78
CA ASN A 349 15.41 -56.15 -15.88
C ASN A 349 15.63 -55.40 -17.21
N GLY A 350 16.52 -54.41 -17.22
CA GLY A 350 16.78 -53.55 -18.37
C GLY A 350 15.62 -52.59 -18.70
N GLY A 351 14.68 -52.33 -17.79
CA GLY A 351 13.56 -51.40 -18.02
C GLY A 351 12.35 -52.02 -18.73
N SER A 352 12.40 -53.29 -19.12
CA SER A 352 11.27 -54.08 -19.61
C SER A 352 11.06 -55.33 -18.74
N ALA A 353 9.82 -55.74 -18.56
CA ALA A 353 9.49 -56.94 -17.77
C ALA A 353 10.16 -58.20 -18.35
N ILE A 354 10.73 -59.04 -17.47
CA ILE A 354 11.31 -60.34 -17.86
C ILE A 354 10.20 -61.28 -18.31
N THR A 355 10.36 -61.84 -19.50
CA THR A 355 9.38 -62.73 -20.15
C THR A 355 9.76 -64.21 -20.05
N GLY A 356 11.01 -64.53 -19.70
CA GLY A 356 11.45 -65.90 -19.50
C GLY A 356 12.93 -66.05 -19.15
N TYR A 357 13.35 -67.28 -18.90
CA TYR A 357 14.71 -67.71 -18.60
C TYR A 357 15.06 -68.95 -19.41
N THR A 358 16.33 -69.06 -19.82
CA THR A 358 16.88 -70.24 -20.49
C THR A 358 18.05 -70.77 -19.67
N VAL A 359 18.03 -72.07 -19.36
CA VAL A 359 19.11 -72.79 -18.69
C VAL A 359 19.83 -73.66 -19.71
N THR A 360 21.16 -73.60 -19.77
CA THR A 360 21.96 -74.33 -20.77
C THR A 360 22.99 -75.23 -20.06
N SER A 361 23.09 -76.50 -20.47
CA SER A 361 24.07 -77.46 -19.93
C SER A 361 25.46 -77.35 -20.57
N ASN A 362 26.48 -77.74 -19.84
CA ASN A 362 27.84 -77.99 -20.32
C ASN A 362 28.38 -79.27 -19.67
N PRO A 363 28.78 -80.31 -20.44
CA PRO A 363 28.83 -80.38 -21.91
C PRO A 363 27.45 -80.50 -22.59
N ASP A 364 27.45 -80.66 -23.91
CA ASP A 364 26.30 -80.98 -24.79
C ASP A 364 25.27 -79.88 -25.08
N GLY A 365 25.29 -78.75 -24.36
CA GLY A 365 24.51 -77.56 -24.73
C GLY A 365 22.99 -77.73 -24.67
N ILE A 366 22.49 -78.68 -23.87
CA ILE A 366 21.06 -78.99 -23.76
C ILE A 366 20.36 -77.88 -22.99
N THR A 367 19.21 -77.40 -23.49
CA THR A 367 18.51 -76.23 -22.94
C THR A 367 17.18 -76.59 -22.27
N GLY A 368 16.86 -75.88 -21.19
CA GLY A 368 15.55 -75.86 -20.55
C GLY A 368 15.01 -74.42 -20.45
N TYR A 369 13.70 -74.25 -20.58
CA TYR A 369 13.04 -72.93 -20.60
C TYR A 369 12.00 -72.80 -19.48
N GLY A 370 11.81 -71.60 -18.94
CA GLY A 370 10.77 -71.32 -17.94
C GLY A 370 10.63 -69.84 -17.62
N VAL A 371 9.55 -69.45 -16.95
CA VAL A 371 9.28 -68.04 -16.56
C VAL A 371 9.72 -67.69 -15.14
N ALA A 372 10.16 -68.69 -14.38
CA ALA A 372 10.64 -68.56 -13.01
C ALA A 372 11.58 -69.71 -12.66
N SER A 373 12.30 -69.58 -11.54
CA SER A 373 13.13 -70.63 -10.97
C SER A 373 12.30 -71.60 -10.12
N PRO A 374 12.60 -72.92 -10.08
CA PRO A 374 13.64 -73.64 -10.82
C PRO A 374 13.24 -74.03 -12.25
N ILE A 375 14.23 -74.30 -13.10
CA ILE A 375 14.03 -74.88 -14.44
C ILE A 375 14.70 -76.26 -14.51
N THR A 376 14.00 -77.23 -15.09
CA THR A 376 14.52 -78.58 -15.31
C THR A 376 15.06 -78.72 -16.73
N VAL A 377 16.27 -79.24 -16.87
CA VAL A 377 16.92 -79.59 -18.14
C VAL A 377 16.89 -81.12 -18.29
N ALA A 378 16.15 -81.62 -19.28
CA ALA A 378 15.96 -83.05 -19.54
C ALA A 378 16.73 -83.52 -20.77
N GLY A 379 16.98 -84.83 -20.91
CA GLY A 379 17.74 -85.43 -22.01
C GLY A 379 19.25 -85.50 -21.77
N LEU A 380 19.68 -85.35 -20.51
CA LEU A 380 21.08 -85.50 -20.09
C LEU A 380 21.46 -86.98 -20.06
N ALA A 381 22.72 -87.33 -20.33
CA ALA A 381 23.17 -88.72 -20.20
C ALA A 381 23.47 -89.07 -18.73
N ASN A 382 22.91 -90.18 -18.25
CA ASN A 382 23.28 -90.74 -16.95
C ASN A 382 24.76 -91.16 -16.91
N GLY A 383 25.46 -90.84 -15.83
CA GLY A 383 26.88 -91.07 -15.64
C GLY A 383 27.79 -89.94 -16.15
N THR A 384 27.25 -88.96 -16.89
CA THR A 384 27.99 -87.79 -17.38
C THR A 384 27.82 -86.60 -16.45
N SER A 385 28.91 -85.91 -16.09
CA SER A 385 28.84 -84.73 -15.21
C SER A 385 28.52 -83.46 -15.99
N TYR A 386 27.48 -82.74 -15.58
CA TYR A 386 27.02 -81.49 -16.20
C TYR A 386 27.15 -80.31 -15.25
N SER A 387 27.31 -79.10 -15.81
CA SER A 387 27.14 -77.80 -15.13
C SER A 387 26.20 -76.93 -15.97
N PHE A 388 25.60 -75.90 -15.37
CA PHE A 388 24.55 -75.11 -16.03
C PHE A 388 24.77 -73.60 -15.90
N THR A 389 24.40 -72.85 -16.94
CA THR A 389 24.29 -71.39 -16.90
C THR A 389 22.85 -70.97 -17.23
N VAL A 390 22.43 -69.80 -16.75
CA VAL A 390 21.08 -69.27 -16.95
C VAL A 390 21.13 -67.88 -17.56
N THR A 391 20.33 -67.63 -18.60
CA THR A 391 20.07 -66.30 -19.16
C THR A 391 18.63 -65.89 -18.88
N ALA A 392 18.39 -64.58 -18.75
CA ALA A 392 17.04 -64.00 -18.69
C ALA A 392 16.70 -63.31 -20.01
N SER A 393 15.42 -63.29 -20.37
CA SER A 393 14.91 -62.62 -21.57
C SER A 393 13.80 -61.64 -21.21
N ASN A 394 13.75 -60.52 -21.91
CA ASN A 394 12.61 -59.59 -21.89
C ASN A 394 12.19 -59.29 -23.33
N SER A 395 11.28 -58.32 -23.52
CA SER A 395 10.82 -57.89 -24.85
C SER A 395 11.93 -57.40 -25.80
N THR A 396 13.12 -57.06 -25.30
CA THR A 396 14.27 -56.60 -26.09
C THR A 396 15.25 -57.70 -26.46
N GLY A 397 15.16 -58.87 -25.81
CA GLY A 397 16.00 -60.03 -26.10
C GLY A 397 16.59 -60.70 -24.87
N MET A 398 17.57 -61.57 -25.11
CA MET A 398 18.25 -62.37 -24.10
C MET A 398 19.47 -61.64 -23.53
N GLY A 399 19.57 -61.61 -22.20
CA GLY A 399 20.66 -61.02 -21.44
C GLY A 399 21.87 -61.93 -21.29
N ALA A 400 22.87 -61.44 -20.56
CA ALA A 400 24.08 -62.20 -20.27
C ALA A 400 23.79 -63.47 -19.45
N ALA A 401 24.60 -64.51 -19.62
CA ALA A 401 24.50 -65.74 -18.85
C ALA A 401 25.05 -65.55 -17.43
N SER A 402 24.47 -66.29 -16.48
CA SER A 402 24.99 -66.42 -15.13
C SER A 402 26.38 -67.09 -15.10
N ALA A 403 27.03 -67.07 -13.94
CA ALA A 403 28.10 -68.02 -13.64
C ALA A 403 27.59 -69.47 -13.74
N ALA A 404 28.52 -70.42 -13.91
CA ALA A 404 28.20 -71.85 -13.94
C ALA A 404 27.76 -72.35 -12.56
N SER A 405 26.77 -73.25 -12.54
CA SER A 405 26.33 -73.96 -11.33
C SER A 405 27.40 -74.91 -10.80
N ASN A 406 27.15 -75.51 -9.63
CA ASN A 406 27.84 -76.74 -9.23
C ASN A 406 27.65 -77.85 -10.27
N SER A 407 28.61 -78.78 -10.34
CA SER A 407 28.52 -79.93 -11.25
C SER A 407 27.67 -81.06 -10.64
N VAL A 408 26.85 -81.71 -11.47
CA VAL A 408 25.99 -82.83 -11.08
C VAL A 408 26.04 -83.94 -12.12
N THR A 409 25.96 -85.20 -11.67
CA THR A 409 25.98 -86.38 -12.54
C THR A 409 24.63 -87.09 -12.45
N PRO A 410 23.78 -87.03 -13.50
CA PRO A 410 22.55 -87.82 -13.59
C PRO A 410 22.82 -89.32 -13.42
N SER A 411 21.92 -90.08 -12.80
CA SER A 411 22.11 -91.52 -12.55
C SER A 411 20.79 -92.29 -12.57
N ASN A 412 20.86 -93.59 -12.92
CA ASN A 412 19.70 -94.46 -13.05
C ASN A 412 18.92 -94.63 -11.73
N LEU A 413 17.60 -94.63 -11.86
CA LEU A 413 16.61 -94.47 -10.79
C LEU A 413 16.05 -95.82 -10.31
N ALA A 414 16.09 -96.11 -9.00
CA ALA A 414 15.35 -97.25 -8.41
C ALA A 414 13.82 -97.04 -8.47
N ALA A 415 12.98 -98.08 -8.39
CA ALA A 415 11.52 -97.87 -8.40
C ALA A 415 11.05 -97.06 -7.15
N PRO A 416 10.00 -96.23 -7.27
CA PRO A 416 9.53 -95.39 -6.17
C PRO A 416 8.69 -96.21 -5.16
N LEU A 417 8.63 -95.72 -3.93
CA LEU A 417 7.82 -96.23 -2.83
C LEU A 417 6.89 -95.10 -2.34
N ALA A 418 5.57 -95.33 -2.39
CA ALA A 418 4.57 -94.40 -1.89
C ALA A 418 4.20 -94.73 -0.43
N GLY A 419 4.15 -93.72 0.44
CA GLY A 419 3.75 -93.82 1.85
C GLY A 419 2.47 -93.04 2.17
N ASN A 420 1.76 -93.41 3.23
CA ASN A 420 0.52 -92.74 3.63
C ASN A 420 0.77 -91.29 4.06
N VAL A 421 -0.21 -90.41 3.81
CA VAL A 421 -0.15 -88.97 4.10
C VAL A 421 -1.43 -88.49 4.77
N ASN A 422 -1.30 -87.55 5.71
CA ASN A 422 -2.41 -86.78 6.26
C ASN A 422 -2.23 -85.31 5.86
N ALA A 423 -3.28 -84.67 5.36
CA ALA A 423 -3.26 -83.24 5.04
C ALA A 423 -4.54 -82.55 5.49
N THR A 424 -4.42 -81.25 5.77
CA THR A 424 -5.56 -80.39 6.10
C THR A 424 -5.63 -79.28 5.05
N VAL A 425 -6.81 -79.03 4.50
CA VAL A 425 -7.05 -78.00 3.48
C VAL A 425 -8.24 -77.16 3.90
N ALA A 426 -8.27 -75.87 3.54
CA ALA A 426 -9.42 -75.02 3.83
C ALA A 426 -10.60 -75.37 2.89
N ALA A 427 -11.85 -75.31 3.35
CA ALA A 427 -13.00 -75.38 2.44
C ALA A 427 -12.94 -74.28 1.37
N ASN A 428 -13.50 -74.55 0.20
CA ASN A 428 -13.53 -73.64 -0.97
C ASN A 428 -12.17 -73.22 -1.54
N SER A 429 -11.07 -73.78 -1.02
CA SER A 429 -9.75 -73.64 -1.63
C SER A 429 -9.66 -74.49 -2.90
N THR A 430 -8.80 -74.08 -3.83
CA THR A 430 -8.60 -74.79 -5.10
C THR A 430 -7.16 -75.21 -5.25
N ALA A 431 -6.93 -76.37 -5.85
CA ALA A 431 -5.61 -76.88 -6.19
C ALA A 431 -4.63 -76.90 -4.99
N ASN A 432 -5.08 -77.34 -3.82
CA ASN A 432 -4.22 -77.44 -2.64
C ASN A 432 -3.14 -78.50 -2.85
N PRO A 433 -1.86 -78.14 -2.87
CA PRO A 433 -0.80 -79.10 -3.07
C PRO A 433 -0.73 -80.06 -1.88
N ILE A 434 -0.76 -81.36 -2.16
CA ILE A 434 -0.55 -82.41 -1.16
C ILE A 434 0.91 -82.83 -1.23
N THR A 435 1.65 -82.60 -0.14
CA THR A 435 3.02 -83.11 0.01
C THR A 435 2.98 -84.62 0.15
N LEU A 436 3.37 -85.32 -0.91
CA LEU A 436 3.39 -86.77 -0.95
C LEU A 436 4.59 -87.32 -0.18
N ASN A 437 4.40 -88.46 0.49
CA ASN A 437 5.49 -89.19 1.12
C ASN A 437 6.04 -90.20 0.10
N LEU A 438 7.17 -89.87 -0.52
CA LEU A 438 7.82 -90.69 -1.55
C LEU A 438 9.25 -91.04 -1.12
N SER A 439 9.63 -92.30 -1.29
CA SER A 439 10.99 -92.82 -1.06
C SER A 439 11.36 -93.83 -2.15
N GLY A 440 12.52 -94.50 -2.07
CA GLY A 440 13.04 -95.32 -3.19
C GLY A 440 13.73 -94.45 -4.24
N GLY A 441 13.62 -94.79 -5.53
CA GLY A 441 14.07 -93.84 -6.56
C GLY A 441 12.98 -92.84 -6.91
N ALA A 442 13.37 -91.71 -7.51
CA ALA A 442 12.44 -90.61 -7.73
C ALA A 442 11.29 -91.03 -8.65
N ALA A 443 10.07 -90.65 -8.29
CA ALA A 443 8.92 -90.84 -9.18
C ALA A 443 9.07 -89.92 -10.40
N THR A 444 8.70 -90.39 -11.60
CA THR A 444 8.53 -89.52 -12.79
C THR A 444 7.06 -89.21 -13.06
N SER A 445 6.13 -90.01 -12.54
CA SER A 445 4.71 -89.71 -12.56
C SER A 445 4.00 -90.21 -11.30
N ILE A 446 2.87 -89.59 -11.00
CA ILE A 446 1.93 -90.03 -9.97
C ILE A 446 0.60 -90.35 -10.64
N ALA A 447 -0.11 -91.35 -10.15
CA ALA A 447 -1.48 -91.63 -10.58
C ALA A 447 -2.38 -91.82 -9.36
N VAL A 448 -3.59 -91.28 -9.44
CA VAL A 448 -4.64 -91.50 -8.43
C VAL A 448 -5.29 -92.84 -8.73
N ALA A 449 -5.17 -93.79 -7.79
CA ALA A 449 -5.70 -95.14 -7.96
C ALA A 449 -7.19 -95.23 -7.57
N SER A 450 -7.61 -94.46 -6.56
CA SER A 450 -9.02 -94.25 -6.22
C SER A 450 -9.25 -92.81 -5.84
N GLY A 451 -10.22 -92.14 -6.49
CA GLY A 451 -10.50 -90.73 -6.25
C GLY A 451 -11.19 -90.45 -4.91
N PRO A 452 -11.16 -89.18 -4.46
CA PRO A 452 -11.91 -88.73 -3.28
C PRO A 452 -13.43 -88.70 -3.50
N SER A 453 -14.20 -88.71 -2.41
CA SER A 453 -15.67 -88.68 -2.48
C SER A 453 -16.25 -87.26 -2.41
N HIS A 454 -15.52 -86.30 -1.85
CA HIS A 454 -15.99 -84.93 -1.60
C HIS A 454 -14.99 -83.87 -2.08
N GLY A 455 -14.28 -84.21 -3.15
CA GLY A 455 -13.34 -83.32 -3.82
C GLY A 455 -12.93 -83.89 -5.17
N THR A 456 -11.96 -83.23 -5.79
CA THR A 456 -11.32 -83.68 -7.01
C THR A 456 -9.82 -83.61 -6.83
N THR A 457 -9.11 -84.56 -7.42
CA THR A 457 -7.65 -84.58 -7.47
C THR A 457 -7.18 -84.29 -8.89
N SER A 458 -6.26 -83.37 -9.04
CA SER A 458 -5.53 -83.14 -10.29
C SER A 458 -4.07 -83.53 -10.10
N VAL A 459 -3.56 -84.35 -11.01
CA VAL A 459 -2.14 -84.72 -11.05
C VAL A 459 -1.40 -83.78 -12.00
N SER A 460 -0.27 -83.24 -11.56
CA SER A 460 0.67 -82.55 -12.43
C SER A 460 2.09 -83.06 -12.14
N GLY A 461 2.62 -83.87 -13.06
CA GLY A 461 3.89 -84.56 -12.90
C GLY A 461 3.89 -85.50 -11.69
N THR A 462 4.67 -85.13 -10.67
CA THR A 462 4.83 -85.88 -9.41
C THR A 462 4.08 -85.27 -8.22
N THR A 463 3.22 -84.29 -8.48
CA THR A 463 2.42 -83.63 -7.45
C THR A 463 0.95 -83.95 -7.63
N ILE A 464 0.24 -84.08 -6.51
CA ILE A 464 -1.23 -84.11 -6.49
C ILE A 464 -1.70 -82.82 -5.85
N ALA A 465 -2.62 -82.15 -6.51
CA ALA A 465 -3.41 -81.09 -5.91
C ALA A 465 -4.82 -81.62 -5.63
N TYR A 466 -5.31 -81.35 -4.43
CA TYR A 466 -6.68 -81.66 -4.02
C TYR A 466 -7.51 -80.40 -3.99
N THR A 467 -8.67 -80.44 -4.64
CA THR A 467 -9.68 -79.38 -4.60
C THR A 467 -10.92 -79.95 -3.92
N PRO A 468 -11.25 -79.55 -2.68
CA PRO A 468 -12.51 -79.95 -2.07
C PRO A 468 -13.69 -79.50 -2.93
N THR A 469 -14.79 -80.25 -2.89
CA THR A 469 -16.05 -79.79 -3.49
C THR A 469 -16.47 -78.51 -2.79
N THR A 470 -16.83 -77.48 -3.55
CA THR A 470 -17.28 -76.19 -3.01
C THR A 470 -18.38 -76.41 -1.95
N GLY A 471 -18.19 -75.83 -0.77
CA GLY A 471 -19.09 -75.94 0.38
C GLY A 471 -18.88 -77.17 1.28
N TYR A 472 -17.99 -78.11 0.93
CA TYR A 472 -17.71 -79.28 1.78
C TYR A 472 -16.72 -78.96 2.90
N SER A 473 -16.97 -79.50 4.10
CA SER A 473 -16.03 -79.58 5.21
C SER A 473 -16.20 -80.92 5.93
N GLY A 474 -15.10 -81.50 6.44
CA GLY A 474 -15.08 -82.86 6.97
C GLY A 474 -13.94 -83.71 6.39
N SER A 475 -13.94 -85.00 6.69
CA SER A 475 -12.90 -85.93 6.22
C SER A 475 -13.16 -86.39 4.78
N ASP A 476 -12.10 -86.52 3.99
CA ASP A 476 -12.12 -87.12 2.65
C ASP A 476 -10.84 -87.93 2.46
N SER A 477 -10.77 -88.81 1.46
CA SER A 477 -9.58 -89.62 1.24
C SER A 477 -9.48 -90.13 -0.18
N PHE A 478 -8.25 -90.27 -0.68
CA PHE A 478 -7.96 -90.89 -1.98
C PHE A 478 -6.69 -91.73 -1.88
N THR A 479 -6.46 -92.64 -2.84
CA THR A 479 -5.23 -93.43 -2.90
C THR A 479 -4.41 -93.09 -4.13
N TYR A 480 -3.08 -93.20 -4.05
CA TYR A 480 -2.16 -92.88 -5.13
C TYR A 480 -1.00 -93.88 -5.23
N HIS A 481 -0.44 -94.00 -6.43
CA HIS A 481 0.78 -94.74 -6.70
C HIS A 481 1.79 -93.81 -7.38
N ALA A 482 3.06 -94.10 -7.20
CA ALA A 482 4.16 -93.44 -7.88
C ALA A 482 4.77 -94.37 -8.92
N THR A 483 5.11 -93.84 -10.08
CA THR A 483 5.75 -94.58 -11.17
C THR A 483 7.01 -93.85 -11.60
N ASN A 484 8.05 -94.60 -11.93
CA ASN A 484 9.13 -94.10 -12.76
C ASN A 484 9.50 -95.08 -13.86
N ALA A 485 10.58 -94.80 -14.59
CA ALA A 485 11.05 -95.64 -15.69
C ALA A 485 11.34 -97.10 -15.27
N THR A 486 11.55 -97.38 -13.98
CA THR A 486 11.94 -98.71 -13.48
C THR A 486 10.85 -99.45 -12.70
N GLY A 487 9.72 -98.81 -12.33
CA GLY A 487 8.58 -99.50 -11.75
C GLY A 487 7.47 -98.60 -11.18
N THR A 488 6.36 -99.22 -10.78
CA THR A 488 5.23 -98.56 -10.08
C THR A 488 5.13 -99.08 -8.66
N SER A 489 4.96 -98.17 -7.70
CA SER A 489 4.81 -98.48 -6.27
C SER A 489 3.50 -99.21 -5.97
N ALA A 490 3.40 -99.77 -4.76
CA ALA A 490 2.12 -100.10 -4.15
C ALA A 490 1.29 -98.82 -3.85
N PRO A 491 -0.06 -98.93 -3.72
CA PRO A 491 -0.90 -97.80 -3.34
C PRO A 491 -0.59 -97.31 -1.93
N ALA A 492 -0.60 -95.98 -1.77
CA ALA A 492 -0.67 -95.33 -0.47
C ALA A 492 -1.94 -94.48 -0.34
N THR A 493 -2.40 -94.29 0.89
CA THR A 493 -3.62 -93.53 1.20
C THR A 493 -3.28 -92.11 1.64
N VAL A 494 -3.99 -91.13 1.06
CA VAL A 494 -4.04 -89.76 1.55
C VAL A 494 -5.35 -89.55 2.30
N THR A 495 -5.27 -89.16 3.57
CA THR A 495 -6.42 -88.72 4.36
C THR A 495 -6.43 -87.19 4.42
N ILE A 496 -7.51 -86.57 3.95
CA ILE A 496 -7.72 -85.12 3.93
C ILE A 496 -8.72 -84.73 5.01
N THR A 497 -8.40 -83.72 5.79
CA THR A 497 -9.37 -83.00 6.63
C THR A 497 -9.65 -81.64 5.99
N VAL A 498 -10.88 -81.42 5.53
CA VAL A 498 -11.30 -80.13 4.98
C VAL A 498 -11.85 -79.27 6.11
N SER A 499 -11.13 -78.21 6.47
CA SER A 499 -11.52 -77.23 7.50
C SER A 499 -12.77 -76.46 7.06
N ALA A 500 -13.66 -76.12 8.00
CA ALA A 500 -14.84 -75.30 7.70
C ALA A 500 -14.44 -73.93 7.09
N PRO A 501 -15.26 -73.32 6.21
CA PRO A 501 -14.95 -72.03 5.60
C PRO A 501 -14.80 -70.93 6.67
N ALA A 502 -13.74 -70.15 6.60
CA ALA A 502 -13.53 -68.98 7.45
C ALA A 502 -13.98 -67.71 6.73
N ILE A 503 -14.88 -66.96 7.35
CA ILE A 503 -15.25 -65.59 6.94
C ILE A 503 -14.63 -64.65 7.98
N THR A 504 -14.11 -63.52 7.54
CA THR A 504 -13.60 -62.45 8.43
C THR A 504 -14.22 -61.12 8.09
N LEU A 505 -14.42 -60.26 9.09
CA LEU A 505 -14.96 -58.90 8.91
C LEU A 505 -13.83 -57.86 8.94
N SER A 506 -13.98 -56.80 8.14
CA SER A 506 -13.13 -55.61 8.15
C SER A 506 -14.00 -54.36 8.30
N PRO A 507 -13.78 -53.51 9.32
CA PRO A 507 -12.83 -53.66 10.42
C PRO A 507 -13.10 -54.91 11.29
N ALA A 508 -12.07 -55.46 11.95
CA ALA A 508 -12.15 -56.72 12.72
C ALA A 508 -12.96 -56.64 14.03
N GLY A 509 -13.57 -55.49 14.32
CA GLY A 509 -14.25 -55.16 15.58
C GLY A 509 -13.53 -54.05 16.35
N GLY A 510 -14.24 -53.40 17.27
CA GLY A 510 -13.73 -52.29 18.08
C GLY A 510 -14.47 -50.97 17.88
N ALA A 511 -13.86 -49.88 18.32
CA ALA A 511 -14.45 -48.55 18.22
C ALA A 511 -14.52 -48.08 16.77
N LEU A 512 -15.72 -47.72 16.34
CA LEU A 512 -15.96 -47.03 15.07
C LEU A 512 -15.77 -45.51 15.27
N THR A 513 -15.60 -44.79 14.16
CA THR A 513 -15.56 -43.32 14.17
C THR A 513 -16.78 -42.78 14.90
N GLU A 514 -16.56 -41.85 15.83
CA GLU A 514 -17.63 -41.20 16.59
C GLU A 514 -18.63 -40.55 15.63
N ALA A 515 -19.92 -40.62 15.98
CA ALA A 515 -21.00 -40.03 15.21
C ALA A 515 -21.70 -38.93 16.00
N MET A 516 -22.57 -38.17 15.34
CA MET A 516 -23.37 -37.11 15.93
C MET A 516 -24.84 -37.35 15.63
N ALA A 517 -25.72 -37.19 16.63
CA ALA A 517 -27.16 -37.34 16.43
C ALA A 517 -27.65 -36.30 15.39
N GLY A 518 -28.53 -36.72 14.47
CA GLY A 518 -29.06 -35.85 13.41
C GLY A 518 -28.22 -35.75 12.13
N GLU A 519 -26.99 -36.28 12.09
CA GLU A 519 -26.09 -36.21 10.93
C GLU A 519 -26.04 -37.53 10.15
N ASP A 520 -25.63 -37.46 8.88
CA ASP A 520 -25.36 -38.64 8.06
C ASP A 520 -24.15 -39.42 8.60
N TYR A 521 -24.31 -40.74 8.72
CA TYR A 521 -23.27 -41.66 9.12
C TYR A 521 -23.16 -42.78 8.09
N SER A 522 -21.93 -43.04 7.63
CA SER A 522 -21.63 -44.11 6.68
C SER A 522 -20.34 -44.82 7.08
N GLN A 523 -20.47 -46.10 7.43
CA GLN A 523 -19.33 -46.95 7.78
C GLN A 523 -19.48 -48.31 7.07
N PRO A 524 -18.61 -48.62 6.09
CA PRO A 524 -18.62 -49.94 5.46
C PRO A 524 -18.08 -50.99 6.43
N ILE A 525 -18.78 -52.13 6.52
CA ILE A 525 -18.29 -53.37 7.12
C ILE A 525 -18.25 -54.42 6.00
N THR A 526 -17.06 -54.88 5.64
CA THR A 526 -16.85 -55.80 4.52
C THR A 526 -16.38 -57.16 4.99
N THR A 527 -16.70 -58.21 4.24
CA THR A 527 -16.18 -59.57 4.48
C THR A 527 -15.04 -59.93 3.54
N THR A 528 -14.01 -60.57 4.08
CA THR A 528 -13.01 -61.30 3.30
C THR A 528 -13.21 -62.81 3.51
N GLY A 529 -13.34 -63.56 2.43
CA GLY A 529 -13.73 -64.99 2.44
C GLY A 529 -15.26 -65.20 2.33
N GLY A 530 -15.69 -66.47 2.27
CA GLY A 530 -17.10 -66.87 2.13
C GLY A 530 -17.62 -66.95 0.69
N VAL A 531 -18.78 -67.60 0.49
CA VAL A 531 -19.45 -67.77 -0.81
C VAL A 531 -20.66 -66.86 -0.95
N ALA A 532 -20.65 -66.00 -1.97
CA ALA A 532 -21.77 -65.10 -2.23
C ALA A 532 -23.10 -65.86 -2.50
N PRO A 533 -24.26 -65.30 -2.12
CA PRO A 533 -24.45 -64.04 -1.42
C PRO A 533 -24.06 -64.13 0.07
N VAL A 534 -23.44 -63.06 0.59
CA VAL A 534 -23.19 -62.88 2.02
C VAL A 534 -24.27 -61.98 2.59
N ILE A 535 -24.95 -62.43 3.63
CA ILE A 535 -26.03 -61.71 4.30
C ILE A 535 -25.50 -61.18 5.64
N TYR A 536 -25.62 -59.87 5.83
CA TYR A 536 -25.29 -59.19 7.07
C TYR A 536 -26.52 -59.08 7.95
N SER A 537 -26.31 -59.27 9.25
CA SER A 537 -27.37 -59.23 10.26
C SER A 537 -26.82 -58.73 11.58
N LEU A 538 -27.69 -58.16 12.41
CA LEU A 538 -27.36 -57.81 13.79
C LEU A 538 -27.49 -59.08 14.65
N ALA A 539 -26.39 -59.56 15.23
CA ALA A 539 -26.39 -60.74 16.10
C ALA A 539 -26.80 -60.40 17.54
N SER A 540 -26.39 -59.23 18.04
CA SER A 540 -26.77 -58.73 19.37
C SER A 540 -26.55 -57.22 19.49
N GLY A 541 -27.16 -56.60 20.50
CA GLY A 541 -27.15 -55.15 20.71
C GLY A 541 -28.23 -54.42 19.90
N ALA A 542 -28.21 -53.09 19.96
CA ALA A 542 -29.10 -52.22 19.20
C ALA A 542 -28.26 -51.20 18.43
N LEU A 543 -28.68 -50.89 17.20
CA LEU A 543 -28.17 -49.74 16.46
C LEU A 543 -28.82 -48.47 17.03
N PRO A 544 -28.13 -47.32 17.01
CA PRO A 544 -28.77 -46.04 17.30
C PRO A 544 -29.96 -45.80 16.37
N ASP A 545 -30.98 -45.10 16.88
CA ASP A 545 -32.14 -44.72 16.08
C ASP A 545 -31.70 -43.97 14.79
N GLY A 546 -32.29 -44.33 13.65
CA GLY A 546 -31.93 -43.79 12.33
C GLY A 546 -30.78 -44.53 11.61
N LEU A 547 -29.92 -45.25 12.34
CA LEU A 547 -28.85 -46.04 11.71
C LEU A 547 -29.37 -47.41 11.25
N THR A 548 -29.13 -47.74 9.98
CA THR A 548 -29.52 -49.01 9.37
C THR A 548 -28.31 -49.80 8.89
N LEU A 549 -28.34 -51.12 9.03
CA LEU A 549 -27.36 -52.02 8.42
C LEU A 549 -27.91 -52.52 7.09
N ASN A 550 -27.21 -52.23 5.99
CA ASN A 550 -27.55 -52.80 4.70
C ASN A 550 -27.20 -54.30 4.69
N ILE A 551 -28.22 -55.15 4.65
CA ILE A 551 -28.08 -56.62 4.72
C ILE A 551 -27.31 -57.24 3.55
N SER A 552 -27.16 -56.52 2.44
CA SER A 552 -26.51 -57.01 1.21
C SER A 552 -25.10 -56.46 1.02
N THR A 553 -24.81 -55.26 1.52
CA THR A 553 -23.49 -54.60 1.36
C THR A 553 -22.68 -54.54 2.65
N GLY A 554 -23.30 -54.75 3.82
CA GLY A 554 -22.67 -54.62 5.14
C GLY A 554 -22.42 -53.17 5.58
N THR A 555 -22.83 -52.17 4.79
CA THR A 555 -22.66 -50.76 5.15
C THR A 555 -23.66 -50.36 6.23
N LEU A 556 -23.17 -49.77 7.31
CA LEU A 556 -23.98 -49.00 8.26
C LEU A 556 -24.26 -47.63 7.65
N THR A 557 -25.53 -47.31 7.45
CA THR A 557 -25.98 -46.07 6.81
C THR A 557 -27.20 -45.49 7.49
N GLY A 558 -27.24 -44.17 7.61
CA GLY A 558 -28.44 -43.39 7.89
C GLY A 558 -28.08 -41.91 7.99
N PRO A 559 -29.05 -41.01 8.04
CA PRO A 559 -29.01 -39.98 9.06
C PRO A 559 -29.37 -40.62 10.41
N LEU A 560 -28.55 -40.38 11.44
CA LEU A 560 -28.90 -40.72 12.81
C LEU A 560 -30.09 -39.85 13.27
N ALA A 561 -31.04 -40.43 14.01
CA ALA A 561 -32.18 -39.68 14.52
C ALA A 561 -31.73 -38.63 15.55
N ALA A 562 -32.44 -37.50 15.63
CA ALA A 562 -32.25 -36.56 16.73
C ALA A 562 -32.61 -37.25 18.07
N GLY A 563 -31.80 -37.08 19.11
CA GLY A 563 -32.01 -37.76 20.40
C GLY A 563 -31.35 -39.14 20.51
N SER A 564 -30.55 -39.56 19.53
CA SER A 564 -29.87 -40.86 19.53
C SER A 564 -28.51 -40.84 20.25
N GLU A 565 -28.25 -39.88 21.13
CA GLU A 565 -26.97 -39.76 21.83
C GLU A 565 -26.72 -40.93 22.79
N GLY A 566 -25.47 -41.39 22.87
CA GLY A 566 -25.07 -42.44 23.80
C GLY A 566 -23.93 -43.31 23.29
N ASP A 567 -23.50 -44.25 24.12
CA ASP A 567 -22.53 -45.27 23.77
C ASP A 567 -23.26 -46.55 23.38
N TYR A 568 -23.16 -46.93 22.11
CA TYR A 568 -23.80 -48.12 21.57
C TYR A 568 -22.79 -49.24 21.44
N SER A 569 -23.19 -50.45 21.83
CA SER A 569 -22.44 -51.67 21.58
C SER A 569 -23.35 -52.64 20.84
N PHE A 570 -22.86 -53.13 19.71
CA PHE A 570 -23.59 -54.08 18.88
C PHE A 570 -22.64 -55.02 18.15
N THR A 571 -23.19 -56.17 17.78
CA THR A 571 -22.43 -57.25 17.16
C THR A 571 -23.02 -57.52 15.79
N ILE A 572 -22.21 -57.38 14.74
CA ILE A 572 -22.60 -57.71 13.37
C ILE A 572 -22.14 -59.12 13.06
N GLN A 573 -23.05 -59.87 12.44
CA GLN A 573 -22.79 -61.19 11.88
C GLN A 573 -22.93 -61.13 10.37
N ALA A 574 -21.93 -61.65 9.67
CA ALA A 574 -22.02 -62.00 8.26
C ALA A 574 -22.14 -63.52 8.12
N ARG A 575 -23.14 -63.97 7.35
CA ARG A 575 -23.35 -65.37 7.02
C ARG A 575 -23.32 -65.54 5.51
N ASP A 576 -22.55 -66.51 5.03
CA ASP A 576 -22.55 -66.84 3.61
C ASP A 576 -23.59 -67.93 3.25
N ASN A 577 -23.71 -68.22 1.95
CA ASN A 577 -24.67 -69.21 1.44
C ASN A 577 -24.35 -70.67 1.84
N THR A 578 -23.15 -70.94 2.38
CA THR A 578 -22.74 -72.27 2.87
C THR A 578 -22.95 -72.44 4.37
N GLY A 579 -23.42 -71.39 5.06
CA GLY A 579 -23.68 -71.40 6.49
C GLY A 579 -22.46 -71.03 7.34
N ALA A 580 -21.33 -70.63 6.73
CA ALA A 580 -20.19 -70.09 7.45
C ALA A 580 -20.52 -68.71 8.02
N ILE A 581 -19.93 -68.39 9.18
CA ILE A 581 -20.28 -67.22 9.98
C ILE A 581 -19.02 -66.45 10.38
N ALA A 582 -19.05 -65.13 10.22
CA ALA A 582 -18.15 -64.20 10.90
C ALA A 582 -18.93 -63.31 11.86
N VAL A 583 -18.34 -63.03 13.03
CA VAL A 583 -18.95 -62.17 14.05
C VAL A 583 -17.90 -61.18 14.53
N ALA A 584 -18.27 -59.90 14.61
CA ALA A 584 -17.43 -58.85 15.21
C ALA A 584 -18.29 -57.91 16.06
N SER A 585 -17.74 -57.47 17.19
CA SER A 585 -18.39 -56.50 18.09
C SER A 585 -17.83 -55.11 17.85
N TYR A 586 -18.72 -54.13 17.76
CA TYR A 586 -18.41 -52.73 17.51
C TYR A 586 -18.96 -51.85 18.63
N THR A 587 -18.25 -50.77 18.90
CA THR A 587 -18.77 -49.68 19.74
C THR A 587 -18.87 -48.41 18.91
N LEU A 588 -20.02 -47.74 18.98
CA LEU A 588 -20.26 -46.45 18.35
C LEU A 588 -20.68 -45.45 19.41
N LYS A 589 -19.88 -44.40 19.57
CA LYS A 589 -20.25 -43.26 20.42
C LYS A 589 -20.98 -42.24 19.56
N VAL A 590 -22.24 -41.98 19.90
CA VAL A 590 -23.04 -40.92 19.29
C VAL A 590 -23.08 -39.74 20.26
N LYS A 591 -22.47 -38.63 19.85
CA LYS A 591 -22.48 -37.40 20.62
C LYS A 591 -23.77 -36.60 20.37
N PRO A 592 -24.15 -35.72 21.32
CA PRO A 592 -25.17 -34.69 21.09
C PRO A 592 -24.92 -33.91 19.81
N ASN A 593 -26.00 -33.52 19.14
CA ASN A 593 -25.96 -32.60 18.00
C ASN A 593 -25.42 -31.24 18.46
N GLU A 594 -24.09 -31.09 18.46
CA GLU A 594 -23.43 -29.83 18.73
C GLU A 594 -23.28 -29.05 17.42
N VAL A 595 -24.04 -27.97 17.35
CA VAL A 595 -23.87 -26.96 16.31
C VAL A 595 -22.56 -26.24 16.61
N THR A 596 -21.55 -26.36 15.75
CA THR A 596 -20.27 -25.68 15.95
C THR A 596 -20.02 -24.66 14.85
N ALA A 597 -19.52 -23.49 15.22
CA ALA A 597 -19.08 -22.45 14.30
C ALA A 597 -17.55 -22.32 14.42
N PRO A 598 -16.77 -22.60 13.37
CA PRO A 598 -15.31 -22.51 13.43
C PRO A 598 -14.81 -21.07 13.31
N ASP A 599 -13.65 -20.78 13.90
CA ASP A 599 -12.95 -19.51 13.68
C ASP A 599 -12.35 -19.44 12.27
N LYS A 600 -12.30 -18.24 11.70
CA LYS A 600 -11.81 -17.94 10.34
C LYS A 600 -10.94 -16.69 10.37
N VAL A 601 -9.93 -16.64 9.50
CA VAL A 601 -9.04 -15.47 9.36
C VAL A 601 -9.02 -15.02 7.91
N VAL A 602 -9.13 -13.70 7.69
CA VAL A 602 -9.10 -13.06 6.37
C VAL A 602 -8.08 -11.92 6.42
N ASN A 603 -7.12 -11.95 5.50
CA ASN A 603 -6.18 -10.85 5.33
C ASN A 603 -6.66 -9.97 4.19
N VAL A 604 -6.81 -8.67 4.45
CA VAL A 604 -7.32 -7.69 3.48
C VAL A 604 -6.21 -6.68 3.20
N PRO A 605 -5.64 -6.68 1.98
CA PRO A 605 -4.70 -5.64 1.56
C PRO A 605 -5.30 -4.23 1.65
N ALA A 606 -4.46 -3.22 1.85
CA ALA A 606 -4.86 -1.81 1.86
C ALA A 606 -5.66 -1.43 0.61
N GLY A 607 -6.74 -0.67 0.78
CA GLY A 607 -7.61 -0.21 -0.32
C GLY A 607 -8.41 -1.32 -1.03
N SER A 608 -8.44 -2.55 -0.51
CA SER A 608 -9.18 -3.67 -1.12
C SER A 608 -10.45 -4.04 -0.36
N THR A 609 -11.46 -4.55 -1.08
CA THR A 609 -12.68 -5.06 -0.46
C THR A 609 -12.45 -6.49 0.09
N PRO A 610 -12.82 -6.77 1.36
CA PRO A 610 -12.74 -8.11 1.92
C PRO A 610 -13.59 -9.10 1.12
N PRO A 611 -13.11 -10.34 0.89
CA PRO A 611 -13.92 -11.37 0.26
C PRO A 611 -15.06 -11.85 1.17
N ASP A 612 -16.20 -12.22 0.57
CA ASP A 612 -17.32 -12.85 1.26
C ASP A 612 -16.90 -14.18 1.92
N VAL A 613 -17.14 -14.30 3.22
CA VAL A 613 -16.69 -15.46 4.00
C VAL A 613 -17.80 -16.50 4.08
N TYR A 614 -17.59 -17.66 3.44
CA TYR A 614 -18.53 -18.77 3.51
C TYR A 614 -18.53 -19.40 4.92
N LEU A 615 -19.61 -19.18 5.68
CA LEU A 615 -19.69 -19.52 7.10
C LEU A 615 -19.86 -21.03 7.33
N ASN A 616 -20.60 -21.73 6.46
CA ASN A 616 -20.87 -23.17 6.62
C ASN A 616 -19.60 -24.03 6.50
N ARG A 617 -18.51 -23.52 5.88
CA ARG A 617 -17.27 -24.29 5.70
C ARG A 617 -16.66 -24.62 7.07
N GLY A 618 -16.58 -25.92 7.38
CA GLY A 618 -15.99 -26.45 8.61
C GLY A 618 -16.93 -26.44 9.83
N ALA A 619 -18.18 -26.04 9.67
CA ALA A 619 -19.20 -26.10 10.72
C ALA A 619 -19.87 -27.49 10.77
N THR A 620 -20.23 -27.95 11.96
CA THR A 620 -20.98 -29.21 12.20
C THR A 620 -22.39 -28.92 12.69
N GLY A 621 -23.34 -29.86 12.53
CA GLY A 621 -24.73 -29.69 12.96
C GLY A 621 -25.61 -29.10 11.86
N GLY A 622 -25.35 -29.43 10.60
CA GLY A 622 -26.16 -28.99 9.47
C GLY A 622 -27.49 -29.76 9.35
N PRO A 623 -28.46 -29.30 8.53
CA PRO A 623 -28.45 -28.05 7.76
C PRO A 623 -28.75 -26.81 8.62
N PHE A 624 -28.02 -25.72 8.39
CA PHE A 624 -28.22 -24.46 9.10
C PHE A 624 -29.37 -23.64 8.50
N VAL A 625 -30.33 -23.24 9.34
CA VAL A 625 -31.54 -22.49 8.96
C VAL A 625 -31.37 -20.98 9.07
N SER A 626 -30.42 -20.49 9.86
CA SER A 626 -30.05 -19.07 9.95
C SER A 626 -28.60 -18.90 10.39
N ALA A 627 -28.04 -17.72 10.11
CA ALA A 627 -26.76 -17.26 10.62
C ALA A 627 -26.91 -15.81 11.10
N ASN A 628 -26.35 -15.49 12.26
CA ASN A 628 -26.44 -14.17 12.87
C ASN A 628 -25.06 -13.63 13.22
N VAL A 629 -24.84 -12.33 12.98
CA VAL A 629 -23.71 -11.59 13.56
C VAL A 629 -24.11 -11.18 14.97
N ASN A 630 -23.27 -11.49 15.94
CA ASN A 630 -23.50 -11.17 17.34
C ASN A 630 -22.81 -9.87 17.75
N SER A 631 -21.60 -9.61 17.25
CA SER A 631 -20.85 -8.38 17.51
C SER A 631 -19.72 -8.19 16.49
N VAL A 632 -19.32 -6.95 16.28
CA VAL A 632 -18.11 -6.56 15.55
C VAL A 632 -17.22 -5.80 16.53
N GLU A 633 -15.98 -6.23 16.69
CA GLU A 633 -15.03 -5.61 17.62
C GLU A 633 -13.75 -5.20 16.89
N PRO A 634 -13.37 -3.91 16.89
CA PRO A 634 -14.13 -2.79 17.43
C PRO A 634 -15.31 -2.39 16.51
N ALA A 635 -16.37 -1.81 17.08
CA ALA A 635 -17.64 -1.57 16.37
C ALA A 635 -17.53 -0.54 15.24
N ASN A 636 -16.59 0.39 15.33
CA ASN A 636 -16.31 1.44 14.34
C ASN A 636 -15.44 0.96 13.17
N ALA A 637 -14.93 -0.28 13.19
CA ALA A 637 -14.04 -0.78 12.15
C ALA A 637 -14.74 -1.15 10.84
N GLY A 638 -16.06 -1.23 10.82
CA GLY A 638 -16.84 -1.52 9.61
C GLY A 638 -18.20 -2.14 9.90
N THR A 639 -18.99 -2.32 8.84
CA THR A 639 -20.33 -2.91 8.92
C THR A 639 -20.34 -4.35 8.41
N THR A 640 -21.32 -5.13 8.86
CA THR A 640 -21.47 -6.53 8.46
C THR A 640 -22.86 -6.81 7.92
N ALA A 641 -22.94 -7.72 6.96
CA ALA A 641 -24.19 -8.30 6.49
C ALA A 641 -24.04 -9.81 6.31
N ILE A 642 -25.07 -10.57 6.63
CA ILE A 642 -25.14 -12.00 6.31
C ILE A 642 -26.08 -12.17 5.12
N VAL A 643 -25.58 -12.81 4.06
CA VAL A 643 -26.33 -13.10 2.85
C VAL A 643 -26.40 -14.61 2.60
N ARG A 644 -27.41 -15.03 1.84
CA ARG A 644 -27.67 -16.44 1.53
C ARG A 644 -27.44 -16.71 0.05
N GLY A 645 -26.31 -17.33 -0.28
CA GLY A 645 -25.90 -17.66 -1.64
C GLY A 645 -25.38 -16.45 -2.45
N VAL A 646 -24.17 -16.57 -3.01
CA VAL A 646 -23.58 -15.59 -3.94
C VAL A 646 -23.21 -16.34 -5.21
N VAL A 647 -24.17 -16.49 -6.13
CA VAL A 647 -23.95 -17.14 -7.42
C VAL A 647 -24.51 -16.25 -8.53
N ALA A 648 -23.62 -15.72 -9.36
CA ALA A 648 -23.99 -15.14 -10.65
C ALA A 648 -24.14 -16.28 -11.67
N GLN A 649 -25.31 -16.92 -11.72
CA GLN A 649 -25.60 -17.93 -12.75
C GLN A 649 -27.06 -17.83 -13.21
N ALA A 650 -27.28 -17.89 -14.52
CA ALA A 650 -28.61 -17.92 -15.13
C ALA A 650 -29.23 -19.33 -14.99
N GLY A 651 -29.90 -19.59 -13.87
CA GLY A 651 -30.66 -20.81 -13.62
C GLY A 651 -31.18 -20.90 -12.18
N PRO A 652 -32.23 -21.70 -11.90
CA PRO A 652 -32.74 -21.86 -10.54
C PRO A 652 -31.75 -22.68 -9.71
N VAL A 653 -31.00 -22.01 -8.84
CA VAL A 653 -30.12 -22.64 -7.84
C VAL A 653 -30.76 -22.48 -6.46
N THR A 654 -30.92 -23.58 -5.73
CA THR A 654 -31.20 -23.53 -4.29
C THR A 654 -29.98 -22.97 -3.56
N PRO A 655 -30.11 -21.91 -2.72
CA PRO A 655 -28.97 -21.32 -2.02
C PRO A 655 -28.25 -22.35 -1.14
N VAL A 656 -26.93 -22.52 -1.32
CA VAL A 656 -26.18 -23.61 -0.67
C VAL A 656 -25.56 -23.25 0.69
N GLY A 657 -25.74 -22.02 1.20
CA GLY A 657 -25.36 -21.67 2.57
C GLY A 657 -25.23 -20.16 2.85
N TRP A 658 -24.60 -19.83 3.99
CA TRP A 658 -24.52 -18.48 4.54
C TRP A 658 -23.13 -17.87 4.34
N TYR A 659 -23.10 -16.59 3.95
CA TYR A 659 -21.88 -15.82 3.75
C TYR A 659 -21.90 -14.56 4.61
N LEU A 660 -20.75 -14.23 5.21
CA LEU A 660 -20.53 -12.96 5.89
C LEU A 660 -19.87 -11.98 4.91
N GLN A 661 -20.54 -10.86 4.68
CA GLN A 661 -20.00 -9.70 4.00
C GLN A 661 -19.55 -8.69 5.06
N PHE A 662 -18.36 -8.15 4.88
CA PHE A 662 -17.81 -7.13 5.77
C PHE A 662 -17.37 -5.94 4.91
N THR A 663 -17.91 -4.77 5.23
CA THR A 663 -17.54 -3.49 4.59
C THR A 663 -16.67 -2.72 5.58
N PRO A 664 -15.34 -2.66 5.38
CA PRO A 664 -14.42 -1.96 6.27
C PRO A 664 -14.72 -0.47 6.33
N ASN A 665 -14.45 0.14 7.49
CA ASN A 665 -14.21 1.58 7.54
C ASN A 665 -12.82 1.85 6.92
N PRO A 666 -12.73 2.70 5.88
CA PRO A 666 -11.46 2.96 5.18
C PRO A 666 -10.37 3.57 6.07
N ALA A 667 -10.76 4.27 7.15
CA ALA A 667 -9.85 4.88 8.10
C ALA A 667 -9.32 3.91 9.18
N TYR A 668 -9.93 2.73 9.33
CA TYR A 668 -9.51 1.75 10.33
C TYR A 668 -8.41 0.84 9.81
N SER A 669 -7.38 0.64 10.64
CA SER A 669 -6.38 -0.40 10.46
C SER A 669 -6.25 -1.27 11.71
N GLY A 670 -5.89 -2.53 11.50
CA GLY A 670 -5.74 -3.50 12.58
C GLY A 670 -6.73 -4.66 12.46
N GLN A 671 -6.94 -5.33 13.59
CA GLN A 671 -7.66 -6.59 13.63
C GLN A 671 -9.11 -6.38 14.05
N VAL A 672 -10.05 -6.78 13.18
CA VAL A 672 -11.49 -6.80 13.46
C VAL A 672 -11.94 -8.22 13.74
N ARG A 673 -12.65 -8.43 14.84
CA ARG A 673 -13.25 -9.73 15.18
C ARG A 673 -14.77 -9.64 15.07
N VAL A 674 -15.31 -10.28 14.04
CA VAL A 674 -16.75 -10.46 13.87
C VAL A 674 -17.17 -11.76 14.53
N ARG A 675 -17.93 -11.67 15.63
CA ARG A 675 -18.51 -12.82 16.31
C ARG A 675 -19.80 -13.23 15.60
N TYR A 676 -19.93 -14.51 15.28
CA TYR A 676 -21.11 -15.04 14.58
C TYR A 676 -21.60 -16.36 15.19
N THR A 677 -22.86 -16.68 14.93
CA THR A 677 -23.52 -17.94 15.32
C THR A 677 -24.27 -18.53 14.15
N LEU A 678 -24.25 -19.87 14.04
CA LEU A 678 -25.07 -20.63 13.11
C LEU A 678 -26.19 -21.32 13.90
N THR A 679 -27.40 -21.38 13.34
CA THR A 679 -28.54 -22.02 14.01
C THR A 679 -29.11 -23.13 13.14
N ASN A 680 -29.40 -24.27 13.75
CA ASN A 680 -30.13 -25.38 13.15
C ASN A 680 -31.43 -25.65 13.96
N ALA A 681 -32.10 -26.77 13.69
CA ALA A 681 -33.32 -27.14 14.43
C ALA A 681 -33.09 -27.52 15.90
N SER A 682 -31.87 -27.89 16.29
CA SER A 682 -31.48 -28.28 17.65
C SER A 682 -31.01 -27.09 18.51
N GLY A 683 -30.60 -25.98 17.89
CA GLY A 683 -30.21 -24.76 18.61
C GLY A 683 -29.18 -23.91 17.86
N ALA A 684 -28.70 -22.86 18.53
CA ALA A 684 -27.59 -22.03 18.04
C ALA A 684 -26.23 -22.63 18.43
N SER A 685 -25.23 -22.43 17.59
CA SER A 685 -23.85 -22.82 17.87
C SER A 685 -23.23 -22.02 19.01
N SER A 686 -22.13 -22.53 19.56
CA SER A 686 -21.16 -21.64 20.22
C SER A 686 -20.69 -20.57 19.24
N SER A 687 -20.32 -19.39 19.73
CA SER A 687 -19.86 -18.32 18.85
C SER A 687 -18.53 -18.67 18.18
N GLY A 688 -18.48 -18.53 16.85
CA GLY A 688 -17.24 -18.50 16.08
C GLY A 688 -16.81 -17.05 15.80
N PHE A 689 -15.56 -16.86 15.40
CA PHE A 689 -15.02 -15.56 15.01
C PHE A 689 -14.58 -15.56 13.55
N VAL A 690 -14.92 -14.50 12.82
CA VAL A 690 -14.22 -14.12 11.59
C VAL A 690 -13.31 -12.95 11.93
N THR A 691 -12.00 -13.19 11.84
CA THR A 691 -10.97 -12.21 12.13
C THR A 691 -10.46 -11.60 10.83
N TYR A 692 -10.73 -10.32 10.59
CA TYR A 692 -10.19 -9.56 9.47
C TYR A 692 -8.94 -8.81 9.92
N ASN A 693 -7.82 -8.98 9.20
CA ASN A 693 -6.64 -8.15 9.37
C ASN A 693 -6.68 -7.07 8.26
N LEU A 694 -7.05 -5.85 8.65
CA LEU A 694 -7.30 -4.73 7.74
C LEU A 694 -6.10 -3.78 7.72
N SER A 695 -5.86 -3.20 6.56
CA SER A 695 -4.98 -2.05 6.39
C SER A 695 -5.82 -0.85 5.95
N TYR A 696 -5.47 0.35 6.44
CA TYR A 696 -6.15 1.58 6.04
C TYR A 696 -5.72 1.99 4.63
N ASP A 697 -6.56 2.80 3.96
CA ASP A 697 -6.21 3.45 2.70
C ASP A 697 -5.71 4.88 2.97
N PRO A 698 -4.40 5.17 2.80
CA PRO A 698 -3.86 6.49 3.11
C PRO A 698 -4.44 7.61 2.24
N ALA A 699 -4.84 7.33 0.99
CA ALA A 699 -5.37 8.35 0.10
C ALA A 699 -6.81 8.73 0.49
N GLU A 700 -7.63 7.74 0.82
CA GLU A 700 -8.99 7.98 1.28
C GLU A 700 -9.02 8.70 2.64
N VAL A 701 -8.16 8.29 3.58
CA VAL A 701 -8.01 8.95 4.89
C VAL A 701 -7.57 10.41 4.71
N ALA A 702 -6.57 10.67 3.87
CA ALA A 702 -6.13 12.04 3.57
C ALA A 702 -7.30 12.86 3.04
N SER A 703 -8.03 12.34 2.05
CA SER A 703 -9.14 13.06 1.42
C SER A 703 -10.29 13.37 2.38
N GLN A 704 -10.64 12.45 3.28
CA GLN A 704 -11.73 12.65 4.24
C GLN A 704 -11.38 13.72 5.28
N ILE A 705 -10.15 13.66 5.81
CA ILE A 705 -9.67 14.64 6.79
C ILE A 705 -9.49 16.01 6.12
N ASP A 706 -8.98 16.04 4.89
CA ASP A 706 -8.82 17.28 4.13
C ASP A 706 -10.14 18.00 3.88
N GLN A 707 -11.18 17.24 3.49
CA GLN A 707 -12.53 17.77 3.34
C GLN A 707 -13.07 18.31 4.67
N LEU A 708 -12.86 17.60 5.78
CA LEU A 708 -13.29 18.01 7.11
C LEU A 708 -12.63 19.33 7.55
N VAL A 709 -11.34 19.52 7.24
CA VAL A 709 -10.61 20.76 7.55
C VAL A 709 -11.08 21.91 6.66
N HIS A 710 -11.35 21.68 5.37
CA HIS A 710 -11.96 22.67 4.47
C HIS A 710 -13.31 23.17 5.01
N ASP A 711 -14.20 22.26 5.36
CA ASP A 711 -15.55 22.60 5.82
C ASP A 711 -15.50 23.41 7.13
N PHE A 712 -14.65 23.01 8.08
CA PHE A 712 -14.43 23.74 9.33
C PHE A 712 -13.88 25.16 9.11
N VAL A 713 -12.87 25.32 8.23
CA VAL A 713 -12.27 26.63 7.92
C VAL A 713 -13.32 27.54 7.28
N ARG A 714 -14.10 27.02 6.32
CA ARG A 714 -15.16 27.79 5.64
C ARG A 714 -16.27 28.23 6.59
N ALA A 715 -16.83 27.32 7.39
CA ALA A 715 -17.88 27.65 8.37
C ALA A 715 -17.42 28.75 9.33
N ARG A 716 -16.17 28.66 9.81
CA ARG A 716 -15.58 29.69 10.66
C ARG A 716 -15.39 31.03 9.94
N GLN A 717 -14.93 31.06 8.69
CA GLN A 717 -14.83 32.29 7.91
C GLN A 717 -16.20 32.95 7.74
N ASN A 718 -17.25 32.15 7.51
CA ASN A 718 -18.63 32.62 7.38
C ASN A 718 -19.08 33.34 8.66
N MET A 719 -18.90 32.68 9.81
CA MET A 719 -19.26 33.22 11.12
C MET A 719 -18.44 34.46 11.50
N ILE A 720 -17.13 34.48 11.24
CA ILE A 720 -16.30 35.68 11.49
C ILE A 720 -16.78 36.83 10.59
N SER A 721 -17.02 36.57 9.31
CA SER A 721 -17.48 37.59 8.36
C SER A 721 -18.83 38.20 8.74
N SER A 722 -19.75 37.44 9.34
CA SER A 722 -21.05 37.95 9.80
C SER A 722 -21.00 38.61 11.19
N SER A 723 -20.12 38.13 12.08
CA SER A 723 -20.09 38.52 13.49
C SER A 723 -18.98 39.51 13.87
N ILE A 724 -18.00 39.76 13.02
CA ILE A 724 -16.98 40.77 13.29
C ILE A 724 -17.63 42.17 13.30
N LYS A 725 -17.26 42.98 14.30
CA LYS A 725 -17.78 44.34 14.46
C LYS A 725 -16.65 45.29 14.78
N VAL A 726 -16.52 46.33 13.96
CA VAL A 726 -15.64 47.47 14.16
C VAL A 726 -16.49 48.74 14.05
N PRO A 727 -16.69 49.51 15.14
CA PRO A 727 -17.49 50.73 15.11
C PRO A 727 -16.89 51.81 14.19
N GLY A 728 -17.76 52.50 13.44
CA GLY A 728 -17.39 53.63 12.59
C GLY A 728 -17.73 54.98 13.19
N LEU A 729 -17.61 56.04 12.39
CA LEU A 729 -18.00 57.40 12.78
C LEU A 729 -19.49 57.53 13.08
N LEU A 730 -20.36 56.75 12.43
CA LEU A 730 -21.79 56.79 12.66
C LEU A 730 -22.12 56.35 14.10
N GLU A 731 -21.57 55.22 14.53
CA GLU A 731 -21.69 54.71 15.90
C GLU A 731 -21.05 55.69 16.89
N ARG A 732 -19.92 56.30 16.51
CA ARG A 732 -19.27 57.34 17.32
C ARG A 732 -20.12 58.59 17.51
N ARG A 733 -20.85 59.02 16.49
CA ARG A 733 -21.81 60.14 16.58
C ARG A 733 -23.06 59.78 17.37
N GLN A 734 -23.51 58.53 17.32
CA GLN A 734 -24.55 58.06 18.23
C GLN A 734 -24.09 58.12 19.70
N MET A 735 -22.78 58.02 19.96
CA MET A 735 -22.18 58.27 21.27
C MET A 735 -21.96 59.77 21.60
N GLU A 736 -22.07 60.71 20.63
CA GLU A 736 -21.71 62.13 20.80
C GLU A 736 -22.70 62.98 21.61
N GLN A 737 -23.95 62.53 21.85
CA GLN A 737 -24.90 63.22 22.73
C GLN A 737 -24.52 63.22 24.24
N ALA A 738 -23.27 62.90 24.56
CA ALA A 738 -22.71 62.72 25.90
C ALA A 738 -21.62 63.78 26.17
N THR A 739 -21.88 64.75 27.07
CA THR A 739 -21.05 65.97 27.22
C THR A 739 -20.15 66.06 28.45
N ASP A 740 -19.87 64.99 29.21
CA ASP A 740 -18.98 65.11 30.39
C ASP A 740 -17.76 64.14 30.38
N PRO A 741 -16.53 64.63 30.69
CA PRO A 741 -15.30 63.83 30.66
C PRO A 741 -15.14 62.92 31.88
N VAL A 742 -14.66 61.68 31.70
CA VAL A 742 -14.45 60.72 32.80
C VAL A 742 -13.01 60.21 32.86
N SER A 743 -12.33 60.45 33.99
CA SER A 743 -11.05 59.82 34.35
C SER A 743 -11.29 58.56 35.21
N ALA A 744 -10.34 57.64 35.27
CA ALA A 744 -10.35 56.55 36.26
C ALA A 744 -8.89 56.15 36.67
N ARG A 745 -8.57 55.10 37.44
CA ARG A 745 -7.17 54.67 37.77
C ARG A 745 -7.04 53.15 38.01
N MET A 746 -5.91 52.50 37.62
CA MET A 746 -5.61 51.09 37.94
C MET A 746 -4.71 50.94 39.18
N MET A 747 -5.05 50.05 40.12
CA MET A 747 -4.18 49.60 41.22
C MET A 747 -4.28 48.08 41.44
N PRO A 748 -3.18 47.36 41.72
CA PRO A 748 -3.23 45.94 42.09
C PRO A 748 -3.67 45.75 43.56
N SER A 749 -4.46 44.72 43.83
CA SER A 749 -4.72 44.20 45.19
C SER A 749 -4.57 42.68 45.23
N GLU A 750 -4.39 42.10 46.41
CA GLU A 750 -4.17 40.65 46.61
C GLU A 750 -5.34 39.76 46.08
N ASN A 751 -6.51 40.34 45.80
CA ASN A 751 -7.71 39.63 45.34
C ASN A 751 -8.15 39.96 43.89
N GLY A 752 -7.30 40.60 43.09
CA GLY A 752 -7.57 40.84 41.67
C GLY A 752 -7.36 42.28 41.20
N LEU A 753 -7.43 42.46 39.88
CA LEU A 753 -7.21 43.72 39.17
C LEU A 753 -8.45 44.61 39.26
N THR A 754 -8.34 45.76 39.92
CA THR A 754 -9.38 46.81 39.84
C THR A 754 -8.98 47.79 38.74
N VAL A 755 -9.82 47.92 37.71
CA VAL A 755 -9.55 48.77 36.54
C VAL A 755 -10.11 50.16 36.74
N GLY A 756 -9.27 51.16 36.45
CA GLY A 756 -9.73 52.49 36.13
C GLY A 756 -8.75 53.21 35.20
N PHE A 757 -9.28 54.13 34.41
CA PHE A 757 -8.69 54.88 33.31
C PHE A 757 -7.80 56.08 33.75
N SER A 758 -8.06 57.37 33.53
CA SER A 758 -7.18 58.57 33.76
C SER A 758 -6.33 58.91 32.56
N THR A 759 -6.80 59.95 31.89
CA THR A 759 -6.16 60.57 30.73
C THR A 759 -5.30 61.75 31.22
N SER A 760 -3.97 61.63 31.10
CA SER A 760 -3.01 62.69 31.46
C SER A 760 -2.75 63.73 30.35
N PHE A 761 -3.58 63.81 29.31
CA PHE A 761 -3.41 64.83 28.25
C PHE A 761 -4.47 65.96 28.27
N ALA A 762 -5.67 65.70 28.82
CA ALA A 762 -6.69 66.74 29.04
C ALA A 762 -6.23 67.78 30.08
N GLN A 763 -5.41 67.37 31.06
CA GLN A 763 -4.84 68.26 32.08
C GLN A 763 -3.76 69.22 31.54
N LEU A 764 -3.21 68.98 30.34
CA LEU A 764 -2.25 69.91 29.72
C LEU A 764 -2.91 71.00 28.86
N ARG A 765 -4.17 70.79 28.41
CA ARG A 765 -4.97 71.82 27.69
C ARG A 765 -5.93 72.59 28.58
N ALA A 766 -6.29 72.07 29.75
CA ALA A 766 -7.20 72.75 30.69
C ALA A 766 -6.60 74.00 31.40
N THR A 767 -5.38 74.43 31.04
CA THR A 767 -4.77 75.68 31.56
C THR A 767 -4.96 76.90 30.64
N GLY A 768 -5.60 76.76 29.47
CA GLY A 768 -6.00 77.88 28.62
C GLY A 768 -7.51 77.89 28.43
N GLY A 769 -8.23 78.72 29.19
CA GLY A 769 -9.69 78.76 29.22
C GLY A 769 -10.33 79.17 27.89
N ASP A 770 -10.71 78.18 27.09
CA ASP A 770 -11.53 78.32 25.88
C ASP A 770 -12.89 77.64 26.11
N PRO A 771 -14.05 78.32 25.92
CA PRO A 771 -15.38 77.74 26.17
C PRO A 771 -15.84 76.70 25.13
N ASP A 772 -15.14 76.55 24.00
CA ASP A 772 -15.44 75.55 22.97
C ASP A 772 -14.60 74.27 23.18
N ALA A 773 -14.81 73.58 24.30
CA ALA A 773 -14.09 72.35 24.62
C ALA A 773 -14.51 71.20 23.67
N ALA A 774 -13.72 71.06 22.60
CA ALA A 774 -13.82 70.08 21.53
C ALA A 774 -13.97 68.62 22.00
N GLU A 775 -14.64 67.83 21.16
CA GLU A 775 -14.89 66.39 21.27
C GLU A 775 -13.74 65.61 21.90
N ALA A 776 -14.06 64.73 22.85
CA ALA A 776 -13.11 63.77 23.39
C ALA A 776 -12.53 62.90 22.25
N PRO A 777 -11.22 63.00 21.96
CA PRO A 777 -10.67 62.43 20.75
C PRO A 777 -10.44 60.92 20.87
N PHE A 778 -10.59 60.28 22.03
CA PHE A 778 -10.27 58.87 22.23
C PHE A 778 -11.46 58.05 22.74
N ASN A 779 -11.60 56.80 22.26
CA ASN A 779 -12.68 55.89 22.62
C ASN A 779 -12.18 54.44 22.74
N ILE A 780 -12.83 53.63 23.59
CA ILE A 780 -12.59 52.18 23.73
C ILE A 780 -13.93 51.46 23.65
N TRP A 781 -13.95 50.30 23.00
CA TRP A 781 -15.14 49.48 22.87
C TRP A 781 -14.83 47.99 23.02
N ILE A 782 -15.82 47.24 23.51
CA ILE A 782 -15.81 45.78 23.62
C ILE A 782 -17.16 45.23 23.16
N ASP A 783 -17.11 44.15 22.38
CA ASP A 783 -18.28 43.47 21.83
C ASP A 783 -18.01 41.96 21.81
N GLY A 784 -19.03 41.14 22.06
CA GLY A 784 -18.92 39.70 22.04
C GLY A 784 -20.09 39.07 21.30
N ALA A 785 -19.82 38.07 20.47
CA ALA A 785 -20.82 37.28 19.77
C ALA A 785 -20.70 35.80 20.14
N PHE A 786 -21.85 35.12 20.27
CA PHE A 786 -21.94 33.68 20.52
C PHE A 786 -22.97 33.10 19.56
N LEU A 787 -22.57 32.09 18.78
CA LEU A 787 -23.40 31.45 17.78
C LEU A 787 -23.38 29.93 18.00
N ALA A 788 -24.54 29.30 17.82
CA ALA A 788 -24.62 27.88 17.56
C ALA A 788 -24.79 27.70 16.05
N HIS A 789 -24.11 26.72 15.46
CA HIS A 789 -24.11 26.51 14.02
C HIS A 789 -24.33 25.04 13.66
N SER A 790 -24.79 24.78 12.44
CA SER A 790 -24.95 23.43 11.88
C SER A 790 -24.46 23.41 10.43
N GLY A 791 -23.81 22.31 10.04
CA GLY A 791 -23.45 22.03 8.65
C GLY A 791 -24.65 21.91 7.70
N GLY A 792 -24.39 21.89 6.39
CA GLY A 792 -25.38 21.87 5.30
C GLY A 792 -26.29 20.63 5.23
N GLU A 793 -27.18 20.57 4.22
CA GLU A 793 -28.22 19.54 4.13
C GLU A 793 -27.68 18.11 3.92
N GLY A 794 -27.93 17.19 4.86
CA GLY A 794 -27.81 15.76 4.58
C GLY A 794 -27.55 14.78 5.73
N SER A 795 -27.20 15.24 6.93
CA SER A 795 -26.84 14.33 8.03
C SER A 795 -27.55 14.70 9.34
N ASP A 796 -27.48 13.83 10.34
CA ASP A 796 -28.09 13.97 11.67
C ASP A 796 -27.27 14.98 12.51
N SER A 797 -26.95 16.13 11.90
CA SER A 797 -25.77 16.94 12.23
C SER A 797 -25.80 17.44 13.66
N LYS A 798 -24.76 17.11 14.41
CA LYS A 798 -24.47 17.72 15.71
C LYS A 798 -24.24 19.24 15.51
N TRP A 799 -24.74 20.05 16.44
CA TRP A 799 -24.55 21.50 16.40
C TRP A 799 -23.20 21.89 17.00
N GLY A 800 -22.46 22.73 16.29
CA GLY A 800 -21.23 23.35 16.77
C GLY A 800 -21.48 24.66 17.53
N SER A 801 -20.40 25.21 18.10
CA SER A 801 -20.43 26.47 18.82
C SER A 801 -19.31 27.39 18.37
N PHE A 802 -19.60 28.69 18.36
CA PHE A 802 -18.67 29.74 17.98
C PHE A 802 -18.80 30.91 18.97
N ALA A 803 -17.67 31.44 19.39
CA ALA A 803 -17.59 32.64 20.21
C ALA A 803 -16.55 33.60 19.62
N LEU A 804 -16.89 34.89 19.54
CA LEU A 804 -16.00 35.95 19.08
C LEU A 804 -15.97 37.07 20.11
N LEU A 805 -14.78 37.47 20.52
CA LEU A 805 -14.54 38.66 21.33
C LEU A 805 -13.89 39.73 20.44
N ASN A 806 -14.56 40.86 20.29
CA ASN A 806 -14.08 42.04 19.59
C ASN A 806 -13.71 43.13 20.61
N LEU A 807 -12.52 43.72 20.46
CA LEU A 807 -12.10 44.85 21.28
C LEU A 807 -11.30 45.84 20.45
N GLY A 808 -11.37 47.12 20.78
CA GLY A 808 -10.61 48.11 20.05
C GLY A 808 -10.57 49.48 20.70
N ALA A 809 -9.78 50.34 20.09
CA ALA A 809 -9.66 51.74 20.46
C ALA A 809 -9.53 52.62 19.21
N ASP A 810 -10.17 53.79 19.24
CA ASP A 810 -10.18 54.74 18.14
C ASP A 810 -9.88 56.17 18.57
N TYR A 811 -9.19 56.88 17.68
CA TYR A 811 -8.85 58.28 17.79
C TYR A 811 -9.53 59.11 16.69
N LEU A 812 -10.21 60.18 17.09
CA LEU A 812 -10.89 61.12 16.20
C LEU A 812 -9.88 62.14 15.66
N LEU A 813 -9.65 62.11 14.35
CA LEU A 813 -8.77 63.05 13.66
C LEU A 813 -9.50 64.37 13.38
N SER A 814 -10.80 64.30 13.12
CA SER A 814 -11.73 65.43 12.94
C SER A 814 -13.17 64.94 13.14
N GLU A 815 -14.15 65.85 13.19
CA GLU A 815 -15.58 65.52 13.19
C GLU A 815 -16.01 64.57 12.05
N LYS A 816 -15.20 64.44 10.99
CA LYS A 816 -15.46 63.62 9.80
C LYS A 816 -14.50 62.47 9.58
N ALA A 817 -13.56 62.22 10.49
CA ALA A 817 -12.53 61.19 10.29
C ALA A 817 -12.04 60.60 11.62
N LEU A 818 -12.06 59.27 11.73
CA LEU A 818 -11.39 58.53 12.82
C LEU A 818 -10.45 57.46 12.27
N VAL A 819 -9.48 57.08 13.11
CA VAL A 819 -8.58 55.94 12.90
C VAL A 819 -8.46 55.16 14.20
N GLY A 820 -8.32 53.84 14.13
CA GLY A 820 -8.23 53.00 15.31
C GLY A 820 -7.47 51.71 15.07
N LEU A 821 -7.31 50.94 16.15
CA LEU A 821 -6.79 49.58 16.15
C LEU A 821 -7.83 48.66 16.78
N SER A 822 -8.04 47.50 16.17
CA SER A 822 -8.93 46.46 16.68
C SER A 822 -8.18 45.14 16.86
N PHE A 823 -8.67 44.34 17.80
CA PHE A 823 -8.25 42.98 18.08
C PHE A 823 -9.50 42.12 18.25
N HIS A 824 -9.43 40.92 17.69
CA HIS A 824 -10.53 39.99 17.61
C HIS A 824 -10.00 38.60 17.97
N TYR A 825 -10.74 37.86 18.79
CA TYR A 825 -10.38 36.51 19.21
C TYR A 825 -11.58 35.58 19.07
N ASP A 826 -11.42 34.49 18.32
CA ASP A 826 -12.46 33.49 18.08
C ASP A 826 -12.13 32.13 18.72
N ARG A 827 -13.19 31.44 19.15
CA ARG A 827 -13.18 30.03 19.56
C ARG A 827 -14.29 29.32 18.81
N THR A 828 -13.94 28.25 18.09
CA THR A 828 -14.90 27.42 17.35
C THR A 828 -14.78 25.97 17.79
N THR A 829 -15.91 25.29 17.90
CA THR A 829 -16.04 23.83 18.02
C THR A 829 -17.04 23.36 16.98
N ASP A 830 -16.69 22.32 16.24
CA ASP A 830 -17.48 21.77 15.14
C ASP A 830 -17.50 20.24 15.19
N PRO A 831 -18.53 19.64 15.82
CA PRO A 831 -18.69 18.20 15.87
C PRO A 831 -19.39 17.66 14.61
N THR A 832 -18.89 16.56 14.04
CA THR A 832 -19.45 15.92 12.85
C THR A 832 -19.97 14.50 13.12
N ASP A 833 -20.67 13.93 12.12
CA ASP A 833 -21.39 12.66 12.22
C ASP A 833 -20.48 11.46 11.93
N GLU A 834 -19.39 11.31 12.67
CA GLU A 834 -18.52 10.12 12.59
C GLU A 834 -17.57 10.01 13.80
N ASP A 835 -18.00 10.58 14.95
CA ASP A 835 -17.17 10.77 16.14
C ASP A 835 -15.91 11.60 15.87
N ALA A 836 -16.03 12.60 14.98
CA ALA A 836 -15.01 13.60 14.75
C ALA A 836 -15.44 14.98 15.30
N GLU A 837 -14.47 15.72 15.84
CA GLU A 837 -14.64 17.05 16.41
C GLU A 837 -13.43 17.91 16.04
N LEU A 838 -13.68 19.05 15.39
CA LEU A 838 -12.65 20.05 15.14
C LEU A 838 -12.83 21.19 16.12
N THR A 839 -11.73 21.62 16.74
CA THR A 839 -11.75 22.81 17.59
C THR A 839 -10.63 23.77 17.24
N GLY A 840 -10.93 25.07 17.26
CA GLY A 840 -9.99 26.10 16.86
C GLY A 840 -9.99 27.30 17.80
N ASN A 841 -8.84 27.94 17.89
CA ASN A 841 -8.66 29.23 18.55
C ASN A 841 -7.95 30.18 17.59
N GLY A 842 -8.59 31.29 17.26
CA GLY A 842 -8.07 32.24 16.30
C GLY A 842 -7.99 33.67 16.82
N TRP A 843 -7.19 34.48 16.14
CA TRP A 843 -7.15 35.91 16.40
C TRP A 843 -6.93 36.70 15.10
N LEU A 844 -7.39 37.95 15.10
CA LEU A 844 -7.19 38.94 14.05
C LEU A 844 -6.91 40.30 14.69
N ALA A 845 -6.00 41.07 14.15
CA ALA A 845 -5.73 42.42 14.62
C ALA A 845 -5.32 43.33 13.47
N GLY A 846 -5.64 44.61 13.58
CA GLY A 846 -5.18 45.57 12.59
C GLY A 846 -5.80 46.95 12.70
N PRO A 847 -5.37 47.85 11.79
CA PRO A 847 -5.91 49.20 11.72
C PRO A 847 -7.30 49.23 11.07
N TYR A 848 -8.08 50.22 11.50
CA TYR A 848 -9.31 50.62 10.83
C TYR A 848 -9.44 52.14 10.74
N ALA A 849 -10.25 52.60 9.80
CA ALA A 849 -10.57 53.99 9.59
C ALA A 849 -12.05 54.14 9.22
N SER A 850 -12.62 55.29 9.58
CA SER A 850 -13.95 55.69 9.14
C SER A 850 -13.94 57.16 8.75
N LEU A 851 -14.56 57.48 7.60
CA LEU A 851 -14.60 58.81 7.00
C LEU A 851 -16.04 59.18 6.61
N GLU A 852 -16.46 60.40 6.86
CA GLU A 852 -17.70 60.94 6.29
C GLU A 852 -17.42 61.51 4.89
N LEU A 853 -17.90 60.85 3.84
CA LEU A 853 -17.70 61.26 2.44
C LEU A 853 -18.67 62.37 2.00
N GLY A 854 -19.84 62.41 2.63
CA GLY A 854 -20.90 63.38 2.39
C GLY A 854 -21.83 63.40 3.60
N LYS A 855 -22.71 64.40 3.70
CA LYS A 855 -23.61 64.52 4.86
C LYS A 855 -24.36 63.20 5.10
N ASN A 856 -24.13 62.58 6.26
CA ASN A 856 -24.73 61.31 6.66
C ASN A 856 -24.35 60.10 5.78
N VAL A 857 -23.19 60.14 5.12
CA VAL A 857 -22.65 59.03 4.32
C VAL A 857 -21.23 58.72 4.79
N PHE A 858 -21.02 57.50 5.28
CA PHE A 858 -19.80 57.05 5.95
C PHE A 858 -19.15 55.93 5.17
N TRP A 859 -17.84 56.01 5.01
CA TRP A 859 -17.02 54.94 4.49
C TRP A 859 -16.15 54.37 5.60
N ASN A 860 -16.27 53.07 5.83
CA ASN A 860 -15.51 52.33 6.83
C ASN A 860 -14.56 51.37 6.11
N ALA A 861 -13.34 51.22 6.64
CA ALA A 861 -12.36 50.28 6.14
C ALA A 861 -11.49 49.72 7.25
N SER A 862 -11.21 48.43 7.23
CA SER A 862 -10.25 47.76 8.10
C SER A 862 -9.42 46.73 7.35
N MET A 863 -8.16 46.58 7.76
CA MET A 863 -7.25 45.56 7.26
C MET A 863 -6.70 44.81 8.47
N LEU A 864 -7.01 43.52 8.57
CA LEU A 864 -6.70 42.69 9.72
C LEU A 864 -5.80 41.53 9.29
N TYR A 865 -4.86 41.20 10.16
CA TYR A 865 -3.98 40.04 10.03
C TYR A 865 -4.01 39.21 11.31
N GLY A 866 -3.86 37.90 11.18
CA GLY A 866 -3.72 37.02 12.33
C GLY A 866 -3.56 35.57 11.93
N GLY A 867 -4.04 34.67 12.78
CA GLY A 867 -3.90 33.23 12.56
C GLY A 867 -4.71 32.43 13.57
N SER A 868 -4.66 31.10 13.44
CA SER A 868 -5.29 30.20 14.40
C SER A 868 -4.51 28.92 14.61
N SER A 869 -4.80 28.28 15.74
CA SER A 869 -4.32 26.94 16.06
C SER A 869 -5.52 26.04 16.32
N ASN A 870 -5.50 24.85 15.72
CA ASN A 870 -6.65 23.99 15.59
C ASN A 870 -6.28 22.54 15.88
N ASP A 871 -7.19 21.85 16.56
CA ASP A 871 -7.11 20.43 16.87
C ASP A 871 -8.12 19.65 16.00
N ILE A 872 -7.65 18.54 15.45
CA ILE A 872 -8.42 17.53 14.73
C ILE A 872 -8.51 16.31 15.64
N ASP A 873 -9.70 16.00 16.14
CA ASP A 873 -10.01 14.78 16.89
C ASP A 873 -10.93 13.93 16.02
N THR A 874 -10.50 12.74 15.62
CA THR A 874 -11.36 11.79 14.89
C THR A 874 -11.32 10.42 15.55
N ALA A 875 -12.21 9.52 15.14
CA ALA A 875 -12.24 8.17 15.71
C ALA A 875 -10.89 7.42 15.65
N PHE A 876 -10.02 7.72 14.69
CA PHE A 876 -8.77 6.97 14.45
C PHE A 876 -7.53 7.80 14.17
N TRP A 877 -7.69 9.05 13.71
CA TRP A 877 -6.62 9.90 13.19
C TRP A 877 -6.71 11.30 13.78
N ASP A 878 -5.76 11.63 14.65
CA ASP A 878 -5.75 12.90 15.36
C ASP A 878 -4.60 13.77 14.87
N GLY A 879 -4.78 15.08 14.89
CA GLY A 879 -3.74 16.01 14.46
C GLY A 879 -4.02 17.44 14.87
N THR A 880 -3.16 18.32 14.41
CA THR A 880 -3.28 19.76 14.64
C THR A 880 -2.87 20.50 13.38
N PHE A 881 -3.53 21.62 13.09
CA PHE A 881 -3.15 22.50 11.99
C PHE A 881 -3.20 23.96 12.41
N ASP A 882 -2.25 24.74 11.90
CA ASP A 882 -2.18 26.17 12.12
C ASP A 882 -2.59 26.92 10.85
N THR A 883 -3.12 28.12 11.02
CA THR A 883 -3.54 28.97 9.89
C THR A 883 -3.02 30.39 9.99
N GLN A 884 -2.89 31.04 8.84
CA GLN A 884 -2.60 32.46 8.69
C GLN A 884 -3.78 33.16 8.01
N ARG A 885 -4.17 34.33 8.50
CA ARG A 885 -5.42 34.99 8.10
C ARG A 885 -5.18 36.43 7.67
N TRP A 886 -5.79 36.81 6.56
CA TRP A 886 -5.88 38.19 6.08
C TRP A 886 -7.33 38.56 5.82
N MET A 887 -7.79 39.67 6.39
CA MET A 887 -9.14 40.17 6.17
C MET A 887 -9.11 41.65 5.77
N ILE A 888 -9.82 41.99 4.70
CA ILE A 888 -10.12 43.36 4.31
C ILE A 888 -11.63 43.52 4.35
N ASP A 889 -12.11 44.42 5.20
CA ASP A 889 -13.54 44.73 5.33
C ASP A 889 -13.73 46.21 5.01
N THR A 890 -14.63 46.50 4.07
CA THR A 890 -15.00 47.86 3.73
C THR A 890 -16.50 47.99 3.55
N SER A 891 -17.05 49.10 4.02
CA SER A 891 -18.47 49.39 3.86
C SER A 891 -18.74 50.87 3.59
N LEU A 892 -19.88 51.10 2.93
CA LEU A 892 -20.48 52.40 2.72
C LEU A 892 -21.86 52.39 3.39
N GLU A 893 -22.03 53.28 4.36
CA GLU A 893 -23.25 53.38 5.18
C GLU A 893 -23.88 54.75 4.98
N GLY A 894 -25.20 54.79 4.80
CA GLY A 894 -25.97 56.03 4.74
C GLY A 894 -26.92 56.11 5.92
N GLN A 895 -27.18 57.31 6.45
CA GLN A 895 -28.16 57.52 7.52
C GLN A 895 -29.33 58.38 7.03
N TRP A 896 -30.52 57.80 6.96
CA TRP A 896 -31.75 58.45 6.49
C TRP A 896 -32.73 58.61 7.65
N THR A 897 -32.95 59.84 8.10
CA THR A 897 -33.94 60.17 9.13
C THR A 897 -35.33 60.15 8.52
N LEU A 898 -36.19 59.21 8.95
CA LEU A 898 -37.57 59.10 8.48
C LEU A 898 -38.51 60.03 9.27
N ASP A 899 -38.31 60.08 10.59
CA ASP A 899 -38.92 61.02 11.52
C ASP A 899 -37.91 61.41 12.61
N GLU A 900 -38.34 62.13 13.66
CA GLU A 900 -37.46 62.61 14.74
C GLU A 900 -36.81 61.46 15.54
N ASP A 901 -37.47 60.31 15.62
CA ASP A 901 -37.05 59.17 16.44
C ASP A 901 -36.59 57.98 15.60
N THR A 902 -36.86 57.95 14.29
CA THR A 902 -36.69 56.79 13.43
C THR A 902 -35.66 57.02 12.33
N VAL A 903 -34.68 56.12 12.28
CA VAL A 903 -33.56 56.16 11.34
C VAL A 903 -33.51 54.87 10.54
N LEU A 904 -33.33 54.99 9.22
CA LEU A 904 -33.00 53.90 8.32
C LEU A 904 -31.54 54.02 7.89
N THR A 905 -30.78 52.93 8.05
CA THR A 905 -29.35 52.86 7.72
C THR A 905 -29.11 51.84 6.60
N PRO A 906 -29.19 52.22 5.32
CA PRO A 906 -28.70 51.37 4.23
C PRO A 906 -27.18 51.16 4.32
N LYS A 907 -26.72 49.95 4.02
CA LYS A 907 -25.31 49.53 4.06
C LYS A 907 -24.94 48.70 2.83
N LEU A 908 -23.86 49.08 2.16
CA LEU A 908 -23.18 48.27 1.15
C LEU A 908 -21.84 47.84 1.75
N ARG A 909 -21.57 46.53 1.83
CA ARG A 909 -20.34 46.01 2.44
C ARG A 909 -19.67 44.98 1.53
N ALA A 910 -18.35 45.08 1.42
CA ALA A 910 -17.48 44.13 0.74
C ALA A 910 -16.42 43.61 1.71
N VAL A 911 -16.26 42.29 1.75
CA VAL A 911 -15.28 41.59 2.58
C VAL A 911 -14.45 40.69 1.71
N TYR A 912 -13.13 40.78 1.80
CA TYR A 912 -12.21 39.76 1.31
C TYR A 912 -11.53 39.12 2.53
N PHE A 913 -11.60 37.80 2.63
CA PHE A 913 -10.99 37.03 3.71
C PHE A 913 -10.24 35.84 3.09
N SER A 914 -8.94 35.77 3.32
CA SER A 914 -8.10 34.60 3.01
C SER A 914 -7.60 33.97 4.30
N GLU A 915 -7.77 32.65 4.43
CA GLU A 915 -7.18 31.84 5.49
C GLU A 915 -6.33 30.74 4.84
N LYS A 916 -5.02 30.86 5.02
CA LYS A 916 -4.04 29.87 4.59
C LYS A 916 -3.86 28.84 5.69
N VAL A 917 -4.07 27.58 5.36
CA VAL A 917 -3.76 26.41 6.18
C VAL A 917 -2.35 25.95 5.85
N ASP A 918 -1.50 25.82 6.86
CA ASP A 918 -0.16 25.22 6.69
C ASP A 918 -0.27 23.69 6.55
N ASP A 919 0.71 23.04 5.90
CA ASP A 919 0.77 21.58 5.82
C ASP A 919 0.67 20.96 7.21
N TYR A 920 -0.17 19.95 7.36
CA TYR A 920 -0.48 19.35 8.66
C TYR A 920 -0.33 17.84 8.61
N THR A 921 -0.20 17.24 9.79
CA THR A 921 0.02 15.78 9.92
C THR A 921 -0.93 15.21 10.94
N VAL A 922 -1.66 14.18 10.53
CA VAL A 922 -2.49 13.36 11.41
C VAL A 922 -1.80 12.05 11.75
N ARG A 923 -2.09 11.51 12.93
CA ARG A 923 -1.49 10.28 13.45
C ARG A 923 -2.55 9.35 14.00
N ASN A 924 -2.33 8.06 13.83
CA ASN A 924 -3.17 7.04 14.44
C ASN A 924 -2.54 6.45 15.72
N SER A 925 -3.31 5.66 16.46
CA SER A 925 -2.83 4.95 17.66
C SER A 925 -1.74 3.90 17.37
N GLY A 926 -1.59 3.47 16.11
CA GLY A 926 -0.52 2.59 15.64
C GLY A 926 0.83 3.29 15.44
N GLY A 927 0.87 4.62 15.48
CA GLY A 927 2.06 5.44 15.25
C GLY A 927 2.31 5.79 13.78
N ASP A 928 1.40 5.44 12.87
CA ASP A 928 1.46 5.90 11.49
C ASP A 928 1.15 7.39 11.43
N ALA A 929 1.74 8.08 10.46
CA ALA A 929 1.57 9.51 10.24
C ALA A 929 1.26 9.78 8.77
N LEU A 930 0.29 10.66 8.53
CA LEU A 930 -0.13 11.08 7.19
C LEU A 930 -0.02 12.60 7.12
N THR A 931 0.86 13.08 6.26
CA THR A 931 1.00 14.51 5.97
C THR A 931 0.05 14.88 4.83
N ILE A 932 -0.75 15.90 5.06
CA ILE A 932 -1.72 16.45 4.12
C ILE A 932 -1.24 17.84 3.76
N ASP A 933 -1.24 18.14 2.46
CA ASP A 933 -0.82 19.43 1.94
C ASP A 933 -1.80 20.51 2.42
N GLY A 934 -1.27 21.66 2.85
CA GLY A 934 -2.08 22.81 3.24
C GLY A 934 -2.75 23.46 2.01
N PHE A 935 -3.77 24.28 2.27
CA PHE A 935 -4.55 24.96 1.24
C PHE A 935 -4.87 26.40 1.64
N ASP A 936 -5.25 27.22 0.65
CA ASP A 936 -5.74 28.58 0.87
C ASP A 936 -7.26 28.60 0.68
N GLU A 937 -8.03 28.89 1.74
CA GLU A 937 -9.47 29.13 1.64
C GLU A 937 -9.71 30.64 1.49
N GLU A 938 -10.25 31.04 0.35
CA GLU A 938 -10.50 32.46 0.02
C GLU A 938 -11.99 32.74 -0.15
N GLN A 939 -12.41 33.87 0.41
CA GLN A 939 -13.78 34.34 0.35
C GLN A 939 -13.84 35.80 -0.06
N PHE A 940 -14.77 36.13 -0.97
CA PHE A 940 -15.14 37.50 -1.29
C PHE A 940 -16.66 37.67 -1.19
N ARG A 941 -17.11 38.37 -0.16
CA ARG A 941 -18.52 38.66 0.10
C ARG A 941 -18.88 40.08 -0.32
N LEU A 942 -19.94 40.23 -1.10
CA LEU A 942 -20.58 41.51 -1.38
C LEU A 942 -22.02 41.48 -0.88
N SER A 943 -22.40 42.45 -0.05
CA SER A 943 -23.71 42.48 0.60
C SER A 943 -24.36 43.84 0.56
N LEU A 944 -25.70 43.82 0.50
CA LEU A 944 -26.56 44.97 0.69
C LEU A 944 -27.46 44.70 1.89
N GLY A 945 -27.45 45.60 2.85
CA GLY A 945 -28.29 45.52 4.04
C GLY A 945 -28.97 46.83 4.37
N ALA A 946 -29.97 46.76 5.23
CA ALA A 946 -30.60 47.94 5.82
C ALA A 946 -30.99 47.64 7.27
N GLU A 947 -30.72 48.60 8.15
CA GLU A 947 -31.15 48.57 9.55
C GLU A 947 -32.16 49.69 9.79
N ILE A 948 -33.30 49.38 10.41
CA ILE A 948 -34.23 50.38 10.93
C ILE A 948 -34.14 50.43 12.44
N ALA A 949 -33.96 51.64 12.98
CA ALA A 949 -33.84 51.90 14.41
C ALA A 949 -34.87 52.95 14.82
N ARG A 950 -35.50 52.78 15.99
CA ARG A 950 -36.39 53.79 16.57
C ARG A 950 -36.05 54.04 18.03
N SER A 951 -35.82 55.28 18.40
CA SER A 951 -35.45 55.68 19.77
C SER A 951 -36.68 56.00 20.62
N PHE A 952 -36.61 55.63 21.91
CA PHE A 952 -37.62 55.92 22.92
C PHE A 952 -36.96 56.45 24.18
N THR A 953 -37.31 57.65 24.62
CA THR A 953 -36.88 58.18 25.91
C THR A 953 -37.73 57.59 27.03
N LEU A 954 -37.10 56.92 27.98
CA LEU A 954 -37.75 56.34 29.15
C LEU A 954 -38.00 57.41 30.22
N GLU A 955 -38.90 57.14 31.17
CA GLU A 955 -39.14 58.03 32.33
C GLU A 955 -37.86 58.27 33.16
N SER A 956 -36.93 57.32 33.12
CA SER A 956 -35.61 57.42 33.74
C SER A 956 -34.63 58.29 32.96
N GLY A 957 -35.04 58.96 31.88
CA GLY A 957 -34.18 59.76 30.98
C GLY A 957 -33.13 58.95 30.19
N ALA A 958 -33.19 57.62 30.21
CA ALA A 958 -32.40 56.75 29.36
C ALA A 958 -33.06 56.63 27.97
N THR A 959 -32.26 56.38 26.93
CA THR A 959 -32.77 56.17 25.56
C THR A 959 -32.71 54.68 25.22
N LEU A 960 -33.86 54.10 24.88
CA LEU A 960 -33.99 52.72 24.40
C LEU A 960 -34.21 52.73 22.89
N THR A 961 -33.37 52.03 22.13
CA THR A 961 -33.44 51.98 20.68
C THR A 961 -33.53 50.54 20.19
N PRO A 962 -34.73 49.99 19.97
CA PRO A 962 -34.90 48.76 19.19
C PRO A 962 -34.43 48.95 17.74
N LYS A 963 -33.82 47.89 17.20
CA LYS A 963 -33.22 47.81 15.88
C LYS A 963 -33.64 46.52 15.18
N LEU A 964 -33.91 46.59 13.89
CA LEU A 964 -34.13 45.43 13.02
C LEU A 964 -33.29 45.59 11.76
N GLY A 965 -32.42 44.62 11.49
CA GLY A 965 -31.56 44.60 10.32
C GLY A 965 -31.82 43.39 9.44
N LEU A 966 -31.71 43.59 8.13
CA LEU A 966 -31.69 42.53 7.13
C LEU A 966 -30.54 42.77 6.17
N THR A 967 -29.78 41.72 5.88
CA THR A 967 -28.69 41.74 4.91
C THR A 967 -28.84 40.58 3.95
N GLY A 968 -28.60 40.83 2.66
CA GLY A 968 -28.50 39.79 1.65
C GLY A 968 -27.29 40.04 0.77
N GLY A 969 -26.63 38.98 0.32
CA GLY A 969 -25.40 39.09 -0.45
C GLY A 969 -25.05 37.84 -1.22
N PHE A 970 -23.88 37.90 -1.86
CA PHE A 970 -23.27 36.78 -2.57
C PHE A 970 -21.81 36.65 -2.16
N SER A 971 -21.37 35.41 -2.04
CA SER A 971 -19.97 35.00 -1.87
C SER A 971 -19.51 34.27 -3.13
N GLY A 972 -18.40 34.74 -3.72
CA GLY A 972 -18.01 34.37 -5.08
C GLY A 972 -16.80 33.45 -5.23
N LEU A 973 -15.97 33.31 -4.20
CA LEU A 973 -14.67 32.62 -4.29
C LEU A 973 -14.65 31.24 -3.59
N ASP A 974 -15.48 31.07 -2.57
CA ASP A 974 -15.59 29.88 -1.69
C ASP A 974 -16.70 28.90 -2.11
N GLY A 975 -17.44 29.20 -3.19
CA GLY A 975 -18.47 28.32 -3.75
C GLY A 975 -19.81 28.26 -3.00
N SER A 976 -19.97 28.97 -1.87
CA SER A 976 -21.17 28.98 -1.02
C SER A 976 -22.39 29.69 -1.64
N GLY A 977 -22.17 30.64 -2.57
CA GLY A 977 -23.25 31.29 -3.32
C GLY A 977 -23.92 32.43 -2.56
N ALA A 978 -25.27 32.43 -2.48
CA ALA A 978 -26.03 33.52 -1.86
C ALA A 978 -26.14 33.34 -0.34
N PHE A 979 -26.04 34.44 0.41
CA PHE A 979 -26.19 34.41 1.88
C PHE A 979 -27.18 35.47 2.36
N GLY A 980 -27.73 35.25 3.56
CA GLY A 980 -28.63 36.18 4.20
C GLY A 980 -28.47 36.20 5.72
N SER A 981 -28.62 37.38 6.30
CA SER A 981 -28.65 37.55 7.75
C SER A 981 -29.81 38.42 8.21
N ALA A 982 -30.35 38.08 9.38
CA ALA A 982 -31.36 38.84 10.08
C ALA A 982 -30.90 39.16 11.50
N THR A 983 -31.04 40.42 11.89
CA THR A 983 -30.63 40.90 13.22
C THR A 983 -31.78 41.60 13.91
N ALA A 984 -31.99 41.30 15.19
CA ALA A 984 -32.97 41.97 16.03
C ALA A 984 -32.28 42.44 17.32
N GLY A 985 -32.14 43.75 17.49
CA GLY A 985 -31.32 44.34 18.55
C GLY A 985 -32.06 45.34 19.43
N LEU A 986 -31.52 45.57 20.62
CA LEU A 986 -31.87 46.68 21.51
C LEU A 986 -30.57 47.35 21.97
N THR A 987 -30.54 48.67 21.84
CA THR A 987 -29.51 49.51 22.44
C THR A 987 -30.13 50.29 23.60
N LEU A 988 -29.48 50.27 24.77
CA LEU A 988 -29.85 51.09 25.93
C LEU A 988 -28.72 52.07 26.23
N GLN A 989 -29.01 53.35 26.11
CA GLN A 989 -28.13 54.43 26.54
C GLN A 989 -28.54 54.88 27.94
N THR A 990 -27.66 54.65 28.91
CA THR A 990 -27.88 55.01 30.32
C THR A 990 -27.52 56.47 30.60
N MET A 991 -28.03 57.03 31.71
CA MET A 991 -27.66 58.38 32.17
C MET A 991 -26.15 58.53 32.46
N ASP A 992 -25.49 57.45 32.90
CA ASP A 992 -24.04 57.40 33.15
C ASP A 992 -23.22 57.12 31.87
N MET A 993 -23.83 57.32 30.69
CA MET A 993 -23.21 57.29 29.37
C MET A 993 -22.59 55.94 28.96
N TRP A 994 -23.06 54.85 29.55
CA TRP A 994 -22.85 53.50 28.98
C TRP A 994 -23.86 53.26 27.87
N MET A 995 -23.37 52.81 26.72
CA MET A 995 -24.17 52.23 25.66
C MET A 995 -24.08 50.71 25.77
N LEU A 996 -25.21 50.07 26.09
CA LEU A 996 -25.34 48.62 26.16
C LEU A 996 -26.12 48.14 24.95
N GLU A 997 -25.59 47.15 24.25
CA GLU A 997 -26.24 46.54 23.08
C GLU A 997 -26.46 45.06 23.33
N ALA A 998 -27.65 44.58 22.97
CA ALA A 998 -27.96 43.17 22.89
C ALA A 998 -28.71 42.90 21.59
N SER A 999 -28.27 41.93 20.80
CA SER A 999 -28.94 41.53 19.56
C SER A 999 -28.98 40.02 19.37
N LEU A 1000 -30.03 39.56 18.70
CA LEU A 1000 -30.14 38.21 18.16
C LEU A 1000 -29.65 38.21 16.71
N LEU A 1001 -28.90 37.17 16.35
CA LEU A 1001 -28.30 36.97 15.04
C LEU A 1001 -28.84 35.66 14.46
N PHE A 1002 -29.21 35.68 13.19
CA PHE A 1002 -29.58 34.50 12.43
C PHE A 1002 -29.03 34.60 11.01
N ASP A 1003 -28.16 33.67 10.65
CA ASP A 1003 -27.47 33.62 9.36
C ASP A 1003 -27.85 32.33 8.61
N ILE A 1004 -28.00 32.44 7.28
CA ILE A 1004 -28.20 31.32 6.36
C ILE A 1004 -27.25 31.49 5.17
N GLU A 1005 -26.54 30.43 4.84
CA GLU A 1005 -25.66 30.32 3.67
C GLU A 1005 -26.31 29.47 2.56
N GLY A 1006 -25.85 29.63 1.32
CA GLY A 1006 -26.46 29.02 0.12
C GLY A 1006 -26.24 27.52 -0.01
N ASP A 1007 -25.27 26.97 0.72
CA ASP A 1007 -24.97 25.54 0.88
C ASP A 1007 -25.80 24.85 1.98
N GLY A 1008 -26.63 25.62 2.69
CA GLY A 1008 -27.51 25.12 3.73
C GLY A 1008 -26.98 25.29 5.16
N GLU A 1009 -25.77 25.82 5.34
CA GLU A 1009 -25.23 26.17 6.66
C GLU A 1009 -26.14 27.21 7.35
N LYS A 1010 -26.37 27.03 8.65
CA LYS A 1010 -27.22 27.91 9.46
C LYS A 1010 -26.52 28.21 10.76
N SER A 1011 -26.56 29.48 11.18
CA SER A 1011 -26.12 29.85 12.52
C SER A 1011 -27.15 30.75 13.20
N ALA A 1012 -27.25 30.60 14.52
CA ALA A 1012 -28.17 31.37 15.34
C ALA A 1012 -27.54 31.67 16.69
N GLY A 1013 -27.72 32.88 17.19
CA GLY A 1013 -27.20 33.23 18.50
C GLY A 1013 -27.42 34.67 18.87
N GLY A 1014 -26.49 35.23 19.63
CA GLY A 1014 -26.62 36.59 20.14
C GLY A 1014 -25.30 37.33 20.25
N ARG A 1015 -25.39 38.65 20.22
CA ARG A 1015 -24.29 39.58 20.43
C ARG A 1015 -24.61 40.49 21.61
N VAL A 1016 -23.60 40.78 22.41
CA VAL A 1016 -23.64 41.73 23.51
C VAL A 1016 -22.46 42.68 23.41
N GLY A 1017 -22.74 43.99 23.51
CA GLY A 1017 -21.73 45.04 23.38
C GLY A 1017 -21.82 46.06 24.49
N ALA A 1018 -20.69 46.61 24.88
CA ALA A 1018 -20.60 47.75 25.78
C ALA A 1018 -19.54 48.74 25.27
N SER A 1019 -19.92 50.01 25.15
CA SER A 1019 -18.98 51.08 24.81
C SER A 1019 -19.09 52.23 25.79
N LYS A 1020 -17.95 52.92 25.97
CA LYS A 1020 -17.83 54.05 26.90
C LYS A 1020 -16.87 55.10 26.36
N ARG A 1021 -17.35 56.33 26.30
CA ARG A 1021 -16.59 57.54 25.95
C ARG A 1021 -15.72 58.00 27.14
N PHE A 1022 -14.50 58.47 26.88
CA PHE A 1022 -13.54 58.96 27.90
C PHE A 1022 -13.20 60.44 27.77
#